data_AF-A0A0R3TCN4-F1
#
_entry.id   AF-A0A0R3TCN4-F1
#
_cell.length_a   1.000
_cell.length_b   1.000
_cell.length_c   1.000
_cell.angle_alpha   90.00
_cell.angle_beta   90.00
_cell.angle_gamma   90.00
#
_symmetry.space_group_name_H-M   'P 1'
#
loop_
_entity.id
_entity.type
_entity.pdbx_description
1 polymer ?
#
loop_
_entity_poly.entity_id
_entity_poly.type
_entity_poly.pdbx_seq_one_letter_code
_entity_poly.pdbx_strand_id
1 'polypeptide(L)'
;MEGSENEDRIFKIVRLCILPDVLVYIFTNLSEEQRTNSLNFLESFFGTSIENVARMNDISRLLHHFVLNLYPHRDEALAGLCWLNSIKLKYRGPKPLNGLLLQQQPLSTQFHTEAELSYVSSEELSLFLQKNLCGILAFFDSRLIDDAYPLEERRRCLLSLSFFMDLVGGQPVSRTRAKFVATLKLCLRYKFVEPKSVVQLWSMFLKMLDRDSLVELLPDIAANLINLLPIAPDYVKKALGHIFINRRDQIGSSLKQVFFLPELSSLLEYQPVIKEACPWLSLCVSSDAYPDPHELELPPPNDFVDLLTAWLGGLEHSSRNVRRYTLASLVDASTTKSSNGYRHHHHRCGRLMQLSRLVARALKVYRPTAMASSTQEDAPDGSCPYMSIRHLLSRLIACLLTSLTRDSDPEIRLLYSKWLGAVGAIDPSRLALIHKTPQNVPTGSIVAALSWGRNFTYDLIMELADIYMRAGSPKQLNSTALALQELLRLFQIPGSADGQDKIEGADGLLLGKELWSKFSANIRDLLTPLFSSKYIVEALNDDQAVDPPIFSRDDCPTYGHWLRVWAESLKEYVTNPMMHKLFKYCGPVINSDSEFARYILDPIALQVIIDGNQDGTSKLQSEITSLLETVADNNRSDRCTDKLPTEFLFYNDTNPASNNSSSFLSASWKSWYPLAAQTIFSLLDFLSSWHRSRSADYTVVVAAVAKSSDRRSDGAFKPTEEQKGRLLQLHM
;
A
#
# COMPACT_ATOMS: atom_id res chain seq x y z
N MET A 1 -32.06 -34.05 -34.99
CA MET A 1 -31.33 -32.95 -35.66
C MET A 1 -30.73 -31.96 -34.65
N GLU A 2 -31.29 -31.78 -33.46
CA GLU A 2 -30.69 -30.92 -32.41
C GLU A 2 -29.35 -31.44 -31.82
N GLY A 3 -29.11 -32.75 -31.86
CA GLY A 3 -27.85 -33.35 -31.38
C GLY A 3 -26.62 -32.95 -32.19
N SER A 4 -26.73 -32.87 -33.52
CA SER A 4 -25.58 -32.52 -34.39
C SER A 4 -25.27 -31.03 -34.39
N GLU A 5 -26.26 -30.15 -34.19
CA GLU A 5 -26.03 -28.71 -34.06
C GLU A 5 -25.36 -28.36 -32.72
N ASN A 6 -25.69 -29.07 -31.64
CA ASN A 6 -25.02 -28.90 -30.35
C ASN A 6 -23.59 -29.45 -30.38
N GLU A 7 -23.35 -30.59 -31.02
CA GLU A 7 -21.98 -31.09 -31.23
C GLU A 7 -21.16 -30.14 -32.10
N ASP A 8 -21.72 -29.59 -33.18
CA ASP A 8 -21.01 -28.63 -34.06
C ASP A 8 -20.74 -27.30 -33.35
N ARG A 9 -21.62 -26.85 -32.45
CA ARG A 9 -21.40 -25.68 -31.59
C ARG A 9 -20.32 -25.93 -30.54
N ILE A 10 -20.37 -27.05 -29.82
CA ILE A 10 -19.35 -27.44 -28.85
C ILE A 10 -17.99 -27.58 -29.54
N PHE A 11 -17.97 -28.18 -30.72
CA PHE A 11 -16.76 -28.37 -31.51
C PHE A 11 -16.20 -27.04 -32.06
N LYS A 12 -17.06 -26.10 -32.48
CA LYS A 12 -16.66 -24.72 -32.80
C LYS A 12 -16.10 -23.98 -31.58
N ILE A 13 -16.71 -24.13 -30.40
CA ILE A 13 -16.23 -23.52 -29.14
C ILE A 13 -14.87 -24.10 -28.74
N VAL A 14 -14.68 -25.42 -28.78
CA VAL A 14 -13.41 -26.08 -28.48
C VAL A 14 -12.31 -25.64 -29.48
N ARG A 15 -12.65 -25.52 -30.76
CA ARG A 15 -11.72 -25.01 -31.79
C ARG A 15 -11.34 -23.54 -31.58
N LEU A 16 -12.29 -22.69 -31.21
CA LEU A 16 -12.03 -21.29 -30.85
C LEU A 16 -11.10 -21.21 -29.63
N CYS A 17 -11.24 -22.09 -28.63
CA CYS A 17 -10.37 -22.14 -27.46
C CYS A 17 -8.93 -22.59 -27.73
N ILE A 18 -8.68 -23.40 -28.76
CA ILE A 18 -7.34 -23.92 -29.15
C ILE A 18 -6.63 -22.97 -30.12
N LEU A 19 -7.38 -22.16 -30.86
CA LEU A 19 -6.85 -21.30 -31.89
C LEU A 19 -5.80 -20.26 -31.41
N PRO A 20 -5.86 -19.68 -30.20
CA PRO A 20 -4.82 -18.77 -29.73
C PRO A 20 -3.44 -19.43 -29.69
N ASP A 21 -3.36 -20.69 -29.25
CA ASP A 21 -2.12 -21.44 -29.16
C ASP A 21 -1.59 -21.81 -30.55
N VAL A 22 -2.49 -22.13 -31.49
CA VAL A 22 -2.15 -22.42 -32.90
C VAL A 22 -1.65 -21.17 -33.62
N LEU A 23 -2.33 -20.03 -33.46
CA LEU A 23 -1.90 -18.76 -34.04
C LEU A 23 -0.53 -18.36 -33.52
N VAL A 24 -0.32 -18.46 -32.20
CA VAL A 24 0.96 -18.15 -31.59
C VAL A 24 2.07 -19.08 -32.12
N TYR A 25 1.80 -20.38 -32.25
CA TYR A 25 2.73 -21.34 -32.86
C TYR A 25 3.09 -20.98 -34.31
N ILE A 26 2.10 -20.61 -35.11
CA ILE A 26 2.28 -20.21 -36.52
C ILE A 26 3.20 -18.99 -36.61
N PHE A 27 3.02 -18.01 -35.73
CA PHE A 27 3.89 -16.84 -35.72
C PHE A 27 5.30 -17.16 -35.22
N THR A 28 5.47 -18.00 -34.20
CA THR A 28 6.80 -18.22 -33.58
C THR A 28 7.67 -19.27 -34.25
N ASN A 29 7.08 -20.28 -34.90
CA ASN A 29 7.85 -21.45 -35.39
C ASN A 29 7.88 -21.62 -36.91
N LEU A 30 7.06 -20.87 -37.67
CA LEU A 30 6.98 -20.99 -39.12
C LEU A 30 7.68 -19.81 -39.81
N SER A 31 8.27 -20.06 -40.98
CA SER A 31 8.82 -18.99 -41.83
C SER A 31 7.71 -18.06 -42.34
N GLU A 32 8.06 -16.87 -42.80
CA GLU A 32 7.07 -15.89 -43.29
C GLU A 32 6.16 -16.45 -44.41
N GLU A 33 6.73 -17.25 -45.32
CA GLU A 33 6.00 -17.91 -46.42
C GLU A 33 5.10 -19.05 -45.92
N GLN A 34 5.57 -19.84 -44.95
CA GLN A 34 4.77 -20.89 -44.32
C GLN A 34 3.64 -20.29 -43.48
N ARG A 35 3.90 -19.18 -42.79
CA ARG A 35 2.92 -18.42 -42.01
C ARG A 35 1.78 -17.93 -42.89
N THR A 36 2.06 -17.32 -44.05
CA THR A 36 0.99 -16.88 -44.97
C THR A 36 0.18 -18.06 -45.49
N ASN A 37 0.83 -19.17 -45.81
CA ASN A 37 0.15 -20.38 -46.29
C ASN A 37 -0.74 -21.02 -45.20
N SER A 38 -0.25 -21.08 -43.96
CA SER A 38 -1.02 -21.59 -42.82
C SER A 38 -2.18 -20.67 -42.44
N LEU A 39 -2.00 -19.34 -42.51
CA LEU A 39 -3.09 -18.39 -42.26
C LEU A 39 -4.17 -18.52 -43.35
N ASN A 40 -3.79 -18.62 -44.63
CA ASN A 40 -4.73 -18.85 -45.74
C ASN A 40 -5.48 -20.18 -45.59
N PHE A 41 -4.80 -21.23 -45.13
CA PHE A 41 -5.45 -22.50 -44.80
C PHE A 41 -6.47 -22.36 -43.68
N LEU A 42 -6.14 -21.64 -42.61
CA LEU A 42 -7.08 -21.38 -41.51
C LEU A 42 -8.29 -20.56 -41.98
N GLU A 43 -8.09 -19.55 -42.83
CA GLU A 43 -9.20 -18.77 -43.42
C GLU A 43 -10.13 -19.65 -44.26
N SER A 44 -9.56 -20.53 -45.08
CA SER A 44 -10.33 -21.51 -45.86
C SER A 44 -11.05 -22.52 -44.97
N PHE A 45 -10.45 -22.91 -43.83
CA PHE A 45 -11.00 -23.91 -42.92
C PHE A 45 -12.17 -23.37 -42.08
N PHE A 46 -12.09 -22.11 -41.65
CA PHE A 46 -13.14 -21.46 -40.86
C PHE A 46 -14.16 -20.71 -41.71
N GLY A 47 -13.92 -20.55 -43.02
CA GLY A 47 -14.79 -19.81 -43.93
C GLY A 47 -14.94 -18.32 -43.57
N THR A 48 -14.03 -17.79 -42.75
CA THR A 48 -14.02 -16.44 -42.22
C THR A 48 -12.59 -15.91 -42.15
N SER A 49 -12.40 -14.61 -42.35
CA SER A 49 -11.06 -14.00 -42.29
C SER A 49 -10.43 -14.21 -40.92
N ILE A 50 -9.11 -14.44 -40.86
CA ILE A 50 -8.40 -14.73 -39.62
C ILE A 50 -8.48 -13.58 -38.61
N GLU A 51 -8.64 -12.35 -39.11
CA GLU A 51 -8.89 -11.17 -38.26
C GLU A 51 -10.21 -11.30 -37.48
N ASN A 52 -11.26 -11.83 -38.11
CA ASN A 52 -12.55 -12.05 -37.45
C ASN A 52 -12.47 -13.22 -36.46
N VAL A 53 -11.75 -14.28 -36.78
CA VAL A 53 -11.56 -15.40 -35.85
C VAL A 53 -10.73 -14.97 -34.63
N ALA A 54 -9.71 -14.14 -34.83
CA ALA A 54 -8.94 -13.54 -33.74
C ALA A 54 -9.76 -12.56 -32.89
N ARG A 55 -10.76 -11.87 -33.47
CA ARG A 55 -11.73 -11.03 -32.74
C ARG A 55 -12.78 -11.84 -31.99
N MET A 56 -13.20 -12.98 -32.53
CA MET A 56 -14.12 -13.91 -31.85
C MET A 56 -13.46 -14.56 -30.64
N ASN A 57 -12.13 -14.68 -30.67
CA ASN A 57 -11.32 -15.01 -29.50
C ASN A 57 -11.01 -13.77 -28.65
N ASP A 58 -10.78 -13.98 -27.36
CA ASP A 58 -10.34 -12.91 -26.47
C ASP A 58 -8.96 -12.39 -26.94
N ILE A 59 -8.95 -11.20 -27.56
CA ILE A 59 -7.74 -10.51 -28.02
C ILE A 59 -6.73 -10.37 -26.87
N SER A 60 -7.21 -10.24 -25.62
CA SER A 60 -6.37 -10.18 -24.43
C SER A 60 -5.60 -11.48 -24.22
N ARG A 61 -6.22 -12.64 -24.50
CA ARG A 61 -5.55 -13.94 -24.45
C ARG A 61 -4.45 -14.04 -25.51
N LEU A 62 -4.74 -13.68 -26.76
CA LEU A 62 -3.70 -13.66 -27.81
C LEU A 62 -2.54 -12.73 -27.43
N LEU A 63 -2.86 -11.53 -26.95
CA LEU A 63 -1.88 -10.56 -26.46
C LEU A 63 -0.99 -11.15 -25.36
N HIS A 64 -1.58 -11.79 -24.35
CA HIS A 64 -0.83 -12.41 -23.25
C HIS A 64 0.12 -13.51 -23.74
N HIS A 65 -0.32 -14.36 -24.67
CA HIS A 65 0.51 -15.42 -25.21
C HIS A 65 1.66 -14.89 -26.09
N PHE A 66 1.44 -13.85 -26.90
CA PHE A 66 2.54 -13.21 -27.64
C PHE A 66 3.54 -12.53 -26.70
N VAL A 67 3.06 -11.83 -25.66
CA VAL A 67 3.94 -11.20 -24.68
C VAL A 67 4.77 -12.25 -23.92
N LEU A 68 4.18 -13.40 -23.58
CA LEU A 68 4.92 -14.52 -22.97
C LEU A 68 6.01 -15.07 -23.91
N ASN A 69 5.82 -14.96 -25.22
CA ASN A 69 6.74 -15.49 -26.23
C ASN A 69 7.83 -14.52 -26.68
N LEU A 70 7.86 -13.27 -26.16
CA LEU A 70 8.99 -12.35 -26.31
C LEU A 70 10.32 -13.02 -25.94
N TYR A 71 10.28 -13.99 -25.02
CA TYR A 71 11.30 -15.01 -24.88
C TYR A 71 10.71 -16.40 -25.19
N PRO A 72 11.35 -17.23 -26.04
CA PRO A 72 12.64 -16.98 -26.71
C PRO A 72 12.53 -16.28 -28.08
N HIS A 73 11.33 -16.11 -28.64
CA HIS A 73 11.10 -15.69 -30.04
C HIS A 73 10.75 -14.19 -30.13
N ARG A 74 11.74 -13.32 -29.92
CA ARG A 74 11.52 -11.86 -29.80
C ARG A 74 10.89 -11.28 -31.07
N ASP A 75 11.50 -11.50 -32.23
CA ASP A 75 11.13 -10.82 -33.47
C ASP A 75 9.79 -11.34 -34.01
N GLU A 76 9.55 -12.65 -33.87
CA GLU A 76 8.32 -13.31 -34.25
C GLU A 76 7.13 -12.88 -33.36
N ALA A 77 7.37 -12.79 -32.05
CA ALA A 77 6.36 -12.29 -31.12
C ALA A 77 6.03 -10.81 -31.37
N LEU A 78 7.03 -9.99 -31.70
CA LEU A 78 6.82 -8.59 -32.09
C LEU A 78 5.99 -8.48 -33.38
N ALA A 79 6.26 -9.32 -34.39
CA ALA A 79 5.44 -9.38 -35.59
C ALA A 79 3.98 -9.76 -35.28
N GLY A 80 3.76 -10.72 -34.37
CA GLY A 80 2.43 -11.10 -33.88
C GLY A 80 1.70 -9.96 -33.14
N LEU A 81 2.43 -9.19 -32.31
CA LEU A 81 1.88 -8.02 -31.61
C LEU A 81 1.52 -6.88 -32.58
N CYS A 82 2.36 -6.61 -33.58
CA CYS A 82 2.06 -5.64 -34.64
C CYS A 82 0.83 -6.06 -35.45
N TRP A 83 0.71 -7.34 -35.78
CA TRP A 83 -0.47 -7.90 -36.43
C TRP A 83 -1.73 -7.70 -35.58
N LEU A 84 -1.69 -8.02 -34.28
CA LEU A 84 -2.81 -7.77 -33.37
C LEU A 84 -3.20 -6.29 -33.27
N ASN A 85 -2.21 -5.38 -33.25
CA ASN A 85 -2.48 -3.95 -33.23
C ASN A 85 -3.21 -3.51 -34.51
N SER A 86 -2.78 -4.01 -35.67
CA SER A 86 -3.42 -3.72 -36.97
C SER A 86 -4.89 -4.18 -37.01
N ILE A 87 -5.21 -5.34 -36.41
CA ILE A 87 -6.59 -5.86 -36.34
C ILE A 87 -7.49 -4.94 -35.52
N LYS A 88 -6.96 -4.40 -34.41
CA LYS A 88 -7.70 -3.51 -33.50
C LYS A 88 -7.88 -2.11 -34.08
N LEU A 89 -6.91 -1.62 -34.86
CA LEU A 89 -6.98 -0.31 -35.52
C LEU A 89 -7.94 -0.29 -36.72
N LYS A 90 -8.01 -1.38 -37.51
CA LYS A 90 -8.92 -1.50 -38.66
C LYS A 90 -10.41 -1.52 -38.28
N TYR A 91 -10.75 -1.78 -37.02
CA TYR A 91 -12.14 -1.85 -36.55
C TYR A 91 -12.49 -0.67 -35.63
N ARG A 92 -13.09 0.38 -36.21
CA ARG A 92 -13.89 1.39 -35.50
C ARG A 92 -15.40 1.09 -35.65
N GLY A 93 -15.80 -0.16 -35.39
CA GLY A 93 -17.21 -0.55 -35.31
C GLY A 93 -17.82 -0.30 -33.92
N PRO A 94 -19.16 -0.27 -33.78
CA PRO A 94 -19.81 0.06 -32.51
C PRO A 94 -19.45 -0.99 -31.46
N LYS A 95 -19.13 -0.51 -30.25
CA LYS A 95 -18.81 -1.33 -29.07
C LYS A 95 -19.86 -2.45 -28.89
N PRO A 96 -19.48 -3.68 -28.50
CA PRO A 96 -20.47 -4.65 -28.04
C PRO A 96 -21.19 -4.06 -26.82
N LEU A 97 -22.53 -4.10 -26.83
CA LEU A 97 -23.38 -3.60 -25.76
C LEU A 97 -23.01 -4.26 -24.44
N ASN A 98 -22.37 -3.49 -23.56
CA ASN A 98 -22.50 -3.60 -22.11
C ASN A 98 -22.28 -2.20 -21.52
N GLY A 99 -23.36 -1.60 -21.02
CA GLY A 99 -23.35 -0.34 -20.26
C GLY A 99 -23.64 0.92 -21.09
N LEU A 100 -24.77 1.56 -20.78
CA LEU A 100 -25.27 2.81 -21.34
C LEU A 100 -24.35 4.02 -21.10
N LEU A 101 -24.48 5.01 -22.00
CA LEU A 101 -24.04 6.42 -21.95
C LEU A 101 -22.54 6.72 -22.11
N LEU A 102 -22.14 7.14 -23.32
CA LEU A 102 -21.70 8.52 -23.56
C LEU A 102 -21.44 8.81 -25.05
N GLN A 103 -21.85 10.04 -25.38
CA GLN A 103 -22.04 10.76 -26.62
C GLN A 103 -20.90 10.70 -27.65
N GLN A 104 -21.27 10.59 -28.93
CA GLN A 104 -20.40 10.65 -30.11
C GLN A 104 -20.27 12.10 -30.61
N GLN A 105 -19.09 12.48 -31.09
CA GLN A 105 -18.90 13.55 -32.09
C GLN A 105 -18.19 12.96 -33.33
N PRO A 106 -18.60 13.31 -34.57
CA PRO A 106 -18.08 12.70 -35.79
C PRO A 106 -17.00 13.57 -36.45
N LEU A 107 -15.99 12.96 -37.07
CA LEU A 107 -15.17 13.59 -38.11
C LEU A 107 -14.79 12.53 -39.17
N SER A 108 -15.50 12.64 -40.29
CA SER A 108 -15.15 12.39 -41.70
C SER A 108 -14.15 11.29 -42.12
N THR A 109 -14.73 10.28 -42.77
CA THR A 109 -14.34 9.59 -44.03
C THR A 109 -13.13 10.13 -44.82
N GLN A 110 -12.16 9.26 -45.15
CA GLN A 110 -11.87 8.74 -46.51
C GLN A 110 -10.59 7.87 -46.58
N PHE A 111 -10.64 6.88 -47.49
CA PHE A 111 -9.59 6.10 -48.19
C PHE A 111 -9.50 4.59 -47.88
N HIS A 112 -10.06 3.84 -48.84
CA HIS A 112 -9.70 2.46 -49.17
C HIS A 112 -8.47 2.48 -50.09
N THR A 113 -7.41 1.76 -49.73
CA THR A 113 -6.53 1.10 -50.71
C THR A 113 -5.81 -0.07 -50.05
N GLU A 114 -5.75 -1.19 -50.75
CA GLU A 114 -4.91 -2.36 -50.48
C GLU A 114 -3.43 -1.97 -50.36
N ALA A 115 -2.67 -2.72 -49.56
CA ALA A 115 -1.25 -3.09 -49.73
C ALA A 115 -0.47 -3.10 -48.40
N GLU A 116 0.27 -4.20 -48.24
CA GLU A 116 1.52 -4.35 -47.49
C GLU A 116 1.46 -4.22 -45.95
N LEU A 117 2.21 -5.10 -45.27
CA LEU A 117 2.58 -4.94 -43.86
C LEU A 117 3.44 -3.67 -43.73
N SER A 118 2.80 -2.50 -43.83
CA SER A 118 3.45 -1.22 -43.64
C SER A 118 3.89 -1.13 -42.19
N TYR A 119 5.21 -1.04 -42.01
CA TYR A 119 5.96 -0.71 -40.81
C TYR A 119 5.11 0.03 -39.77
N VAL A 120 4.48 -0.72 -38.84
CA VAL A 120 3.75 -0.12 -37.72
C VAL A 120 4.80 0.64 -36.91
N SER A 121 4.59 1.94 -36.73
CA SER A 121 5.53 2.78 -35.98
C SER A 121 5.71 2.21 -34.57
N SER A 122 6.96 2.09 -34.09
CA SER A 122 7.25 1.57 -32.74
C SER A 122 6.48 2.35 -31.65
N GLU A 123 6.11 3.60 -31.92
CA GLU A 123 5.32 4.45 -31.04
C GLU A 123 3.86 3.97 -30.92
N GLU A 124 3.20 3.58 -32.01
CA GLU A 124 1.82 3.07 -31.98
C GLU A 124 1.70 1.75 -31.21
N LEU A 125 2.68 0.86 -31.38
CA LEU A 125 2.75 -0.39 -30.61
C LEU A 125 2.92 -0.10 -29.11
N SER A 126 3.78 0.86 -28.76
CA SER A 126 4.00 1.26 -27.36
C SER A 126 2.72 1.78 -26.70
N LEU A 127 1.92 2.59 -27.42
CA LEU A 127 0.63 3.09 -26.95
C LEU A 127 -0.40 1.98 -26.80
N PHE A 128 -0.40 1.00 -27.71
CA PHE A 128 -1.27 -0.17 -27.61
C PHE A 128 -0.94 -1.02 -26.38
N LEU A 129 0.34 -1.29 -26.13
CA LEU A 129 0.79 -2.04 -24.96
C LEU A 129 0.53 -1.27 -23.66
N GLN A 130 0.76 0.05 -23.64
CA GLN A 130 0.46 0.92 -22.51
C GLN A 130 -1.02 0.81 -22.08
N LYS A 131 -1.95 0.78 -23.05
CA LYS A 131 -3.39 0.67 -22.76
C LYS A 131 -3.79 -0.67 -22.11
N ASN A 132 -3.04 -1.74 -22.37
CA ASN A 132 -3.32 -3.07 -21.83
C ASN A 132 -2.34 -3.47 -20.71
N LEU A 133 -1.48 -2.55 -20.26
CA LEU A 133 -0.34 -2.80 -19.37
C LEU A 133 -0.73 -3.49 -18.07
N CYS A 134 -1.74 -2.98 -17.36
CA CYS A 134 -2.21 -3.56 -16.11
C CYS A 134 -2.75 -4.99 -16.29
N GLY A 135 -3.41 -5.27 -17.41
CA GLY A 135 -3.93 -6.60 -17.74
C GLY A 135 -2.81 -7.60 -18.02
N ILE A 136 -1.81 -7.18 -18.82
CA ILE A 136 -0.61 -7.98 -19.09
C ILE A 136 0.15 -8.30 -17.80
N LEU A 137 0.34 -7.30 -16.92
CA LEU A 137 1.02 -7.53 -15.64
C LEU A 137 0.21 -8.44 -14.70
N ALA A 138 -1.12 -8.32 -14.68
CA ALA A 138 -1.96 -9.25 -13.94
C ALA A 138 -1.87 -10.70 -14.47
N PHE A 139 -1.70 -10.87 -15.78
CA PHE A 139 -1.41 -12.18 -16.39
C PHE A 139 -0.05 -12.74 -15.96
N PHE A 140 1.00 -11.91 -15.93
CA PHE A 140 2.29 -12.35 -15.38
C PHE A 140 2.18 -12.72 -13.90
N ASP A 141 1.47 -11.91 -13.10
CA ASP A 141 1.26 -12.18 -11.69
C ASP A 141 0.55 -13.52 -11.46
N SER A 142 -0.49 -13.84 -12.23
CA SER A 142 -1.21 -15.11 -12.06
C SER A 142 -0.34 -16.33 -12.38
N ARG A 143 0.50 -16.25 -13.42
CA ARG A 143 1.47 -17.30 -13.78
C ARG A 143 2.62 -17.45 -12.79
N LEU A 144 3.04 -16.35 -12.17
CA LEU A 144 4.11 -16.33 -11.15
C LEU A 144 3.59 -16.65 -9.73
N ILE A 145 2.28 -16.58 -9.49
CA ILE A 145 1.69 -17.00 -8.21
C ILE A 145 1.45 -18.50 -8.20
N ASP A 146 1.00 -19.07 -9.32
CA ASP A 146 0.57 -20.45 -9.43
C ASP A 146 1.75 -21.44 -9.36
N ASP A 147 1.78 -22.20 -8.26
CA ASP A 147 2.81 -23.18 -7.97
C ASP A 147 2.68 -24.47 -8.82
N ALA A 148 1.61 -24.64 -9.61
CA ALA A 148 1.42 -25.77 -10.52
C ALA A 148 2.28 -25.71 -11.81
N TYR A 149 2.68 -24.51 -12.26
CA TYR A 149 3.46 -24.38 -13.49
C TYR A 149 4.91 -24.89 -13.35
N PRO A 150 5.50 -25.50 -14.41
CA PRO A 150 6.92 -25.88 -14.40
C PRO A 150 7.86 -24.68 -14.21
N LEU A 151 9.04 -24.92 -13.63
CA LEU A 151 10.06 -23.88 -13.42
C LEU A 151 10.52 -23.23 -14.74
N GLU A 152 10.51 -23.98 -15.84
CA GLU A 152 10.88 -23.47 -17.17
C GLU A 152 9.89 -22.40 -17.66
N GLU A 153 8.59 -22.60 -17.46
CA GLU A 153 7.57 -21.62 -17.84
C GLU A 153 7.67 -20.35 -16.99
N ARG A 154 8.01 -20.50 -15.70
CA ARG A 154 8.26 -19.35 -14.82
C ARG A 154 9.49 -18.57 -15.23
N ARG A 155 10.57 -19.27 -15.59
CA ARG A 155 11.77 -18.65 -16.14
C ARG A 155 11.46 -17.89 -17.43
N ARG A 156 10.66 -18.49 -18.33
CA ARG A 156 10.15 -17.82 -19.53
C ARG A 156 9.39 -16.56 -19.17
N CYS A 157 8.48 -16.61 -18.18
CA CYS A 157 7.76 -15.43 -17.70
C CYS A 157 8.70 -14.32 -17.22
N LEU A 158 9.71 -14.64 -16.40
CA LEU A 158 10.67 -13.66 -15.89
C LEU A 158 11.47 -12.99 -17.01
N LEU A 159 11.94 -13.75 -18.00
CA LEU A 159 12.72 -13.20 -19.12
C LEU A 159 11.82 -12.39 -20.06
N SER A 160 10.64 -12.89 -20.39
CA SER A 160 9.66 -12.16 -21.20
C SER A 160 9.21 -10.85 -20.55
N LEU A 161 9.07 -10.82 -19.22
CA LEU A 161 8.78 -9.59 -18.49
C LEU A 161 9.90 -8.55 -18.64
N SER A 162 11.17 -8.98 -18.70
CA SER A 162 12.31 -8.07 -18.90
C SER A 162 12.30 -7.42 -20.29
N PHE A 163 11.97 -8.18 -21.33
CA PHE A 163 11.81 -7.66 -22.69
C PHE A 163 10.56 -6.81 -22.84
N PHE A 164 9.48 -7.17 -22.16
CA PHE A 164 8.26 -6.39 -22.15
C PHE A 164 8.48 -4.99 -21.54
N MET A 165 9.24 -4.89 -20.44
CA MET A 165 9.60 -3.59 -19.85
C MET A 165 10.40 -2.71 -20.82
N ASP A 166 11.33 -3.29 -21.57
CA ASP A 166 12.11 -2.60 -22.61
C ASP A 166 11.22 -2.07 -23.74
N LEU A 167 10.25 -2.89 -24.17
CA LEU A 167 9.32 -2.56 -25.27
C LEU A 167 8.30 -1.47 -24.91
N VAL A 168 7.81 -1.45 -23.66
CA VAL A 168 6.84 -0.45 -23.19
C VAL A 168 7.48 0.94 -23.02
N GLY A 169 8.77 0.97 -22.68
CA GLY A 169 9.54 2.21 -22.50
C GLY A 169 9.40 2.87 -21.12
N GLY A 170 10.27 3.85 -20.84
CA GLY A 170 10.44 4.39 -19.48
C GLY A 170 9.28 5.23 -18.95
N GLN A 171 8.63 6.03 -19.79
CA GLN A 171 7.52 6.91 -19.37
C GLN A 171 6.31 6.10 -18.84
N PRO A 172 5.77 5.11 -19.58
CA PRO A 172 4.67 4.30 -19.05
C PRO A 172 5.08 3.47 -17.82
N VAL A 173 6.31 2.94 -17.79
CA VAL A 173 6.84 2.18 -16.63
C VAL A 173 6.87 3.04 -15.36
N SER A 174 7.30 4.29 -15.47
CA SER A 174 7.35 5.24 -14.34
C SER A 174 5.95 5.64 -13.86
N ARG A 175 5.00 5.83 -14.79
CA ARG A 175 3.61 6.14 -14.44
C ARG A 175 2.91 4.99 -13.70
N THR A 176 3.17 3.74 -14.08
CA THR A 176 2.60 2.56 -13.41
C THR A 176 3.61 1.87 -12.49
N ARG A 177 4.53 2.64 -11.91
CA ARG A 177 5.65 2.13 -11.10
C ARG A 177 5.21 1.24 -9.94
N ALA A 178 4.11 1.57 -9.26
CA ALA A 178 3.58 0.77 -8.15
C ALA A 178 3.25 -0.67 -8.59
N LYS A 179 2.59 -0.82 -9.75
CA LYS A 179 2.23 -2.13 -10.31
C LYS A 179 3.48 -2.95 -10.63
N PHE A 180 4.48 -2.34 -11.26
CA PHE A 180 5.76 -3.00 -11.53
C PHE A 180 6.48 -3.41 -10.25
N VAL A 181 6.55 -2.54 -9.23
CA VAL A 181 7.18 -2.88 -7.94
C VAL A 181 6.48 -4.07 -7.28
N ALA A 182 5.15 -4.15 -7.31
CA ALA A 182 4.42 -5.30 -6.75
C ALA A 182 4.74 -6.60 -7.51
N THR A 183 4.79 -6.57 -8.85
CA THR A 183 5.18 -7.74 -9.67
C THR A 183 6.65 -8.13 -9.41
N LEU A 184 7.56 -7.15 -9.30
CA LEU A 184 8.98 -7.42 -9.00
C LEU A 184 9.19 -7.98 -7.59
N LYS A 185 8.43 -7.51 -6.60
CA LYS A 185 8.40 -8.09 -5.25
C LYS A 185 7.91 -9.53 -5.28
N LEU A 186 6.89 -9.85 -6.08
CA LEU A 186 6.47 -11.24 -6.31
C LEU A 186 7.60 -12.08 -6.91
N CYS A 187 8.37 -11.55 -7.86
CA CYS A 187 9.52 -12.25 -8.44
C CYS A 187 10.60 -12.62 -7.42
N LEU A 188 10.67 -11.95 -6.25
CA LEU A 188 11.62 -12.31 -5.18
C LEU A 188 11.38 -13.72 -4.61
N ARG A 189 10.20 -14.31 -4.81
CA ARG A 189 9.95 -15.74 -4.50
C ARG A 189 10.95 -16.66 -5.20
N TYR A 190 11.43 -16.26 -6.38
CA TYR A 190 12.36 -17.04 -7.21
C TYR A 190 13.83 -16.70 -6.99
N LYS A 191 14.16 -15.93 -5.93
CA LYS A 191 15.53 -15.49 -5.65
C LYS A 191 16.55 -16.62 -5.55
N PHE A 192 16.16 -17.82 -5.11
CA PHE A 192 17.07 -18.97 -5.02
C PHE A 192 17.14 -19.82 -6.29
N VAL A 193 16.11 -19.77 -7.14
CA VAL A 193 16.02 -20.61 -8.35
C VAL A 193 16.64 -19.89 -9.54
N GLU A 194 16.24 -18.63 -9.77
CA GLU A 194 16.66 -17.82 -10.93
C GLU A 194 17.18 -16.44 -10.49
N PRO A 195 18.22 -16.37 -9.63
CA PRO A 195 18.70 -15.11 -9.05
C PRO A 195 19.14 -14.09 -10.11
N LYS A 196 19.80 -14.56 -11.17
CA LYS A 196 20.31 -13.71 -12.25
C LYS A 196 19.17 -12.99 -12.98
N SER A 197 18.13 -13.73 -13.32
CA SER A 197 16.93 -13.24 -14.00
C SER A 197 16.18 -12.21 -13.14
N VAL A 198 16.06 -12.48 -11.83
CA VAL A 198 15.43 -11.55 -10.88
C VAL A 198 16.25 -10.25 -10.76
N VAL A 199 17.57 -10.31 -10.56
CA VAL A 199 18.41 -9.10 -10.47
C VAL A 199 18.40 -8.31 -11.79
N GLN A 200 18.38 -9.00 -12.94
CA GLN A 200 18.26 -8.36 -14.25
C GLN A 200 16.93 -7.61 -14.39
N LEU A 201 15.82 -8.16 -13.92
CA LEU A 201 14.51 -7.48 -13.90
C LEU A 201 14.55 -6.18 -13.08
N TRP A 202 15.07 -6.23 -11.85
CA TRP A 202 15.24 -5.04 -11.03
C TRP A 202 16.18 -4.01 -11.67
N SER A 203 17.25 -4.48 -12.32
CA SER A 203 18.20 -3.62 -13.05
C SER A 203 17.56 -2.96 -14.28
N MET A 204 16.67 -3.67 -14.99
CA MET A 204 15.93 -3.12 -16.12
C MET A 204 14.94 -2.06 -15.65
N PHE A 205 14.18 -2.36 -14.61
CA PHE A 205 13.25 -1.42 -14.00
C PHE A 205 13.95 -0.11 -13.58
N LEU A 206 15.10 -0.21 -12.92
CA LEU A 206 15.91 0.95 -12.53
C LEU A 206 16.33 1.85 -13.72
N LYS A 207 16.60 1.25 -14.89
CA LYS A 207 16.96 2.02 -16.08
C LYS A 207 15.76 2.75 -16.68
N MET A 208 14.56 2.23 -16.48
CA MET A 208 13.31 2.76 -17.05
C MET A 208 12.66 3.86 -16.19
N LEU A 209 13.06 4.00 -14.93
CA LEU A 209 12.52 5.03 -14.03
C LEU A 209 12.99 6.44 -14.39
N ASP A 210 12.05 7.39 -14.35
CA ASP A 210 12.33 8.83 -14.33
C ASP A 210 12.92 9.29 -12.98
N ARG A 211 13.33 10.55 -12.90
CA ARG A 211 14.00 11.09 -11.70
C ARG A 211 13.09 11.06 -10.47
N ASP A 212 11.85 11.50 -10.61
CA ASP A 212 10.94 11.69 -9.46
C ASP A 212 10.48 10.34 -8.92
N SER A 213 10.12 9.39 -9.80
CA SER A 213 9.77 8.02 -9.39
C SER A 213 10.95 7.27 -8.79
N LEU A 214 12.17 7.52 -9.31
CA LEU A 214 13.38 6.92 -8.75
C LEU A 214 13.63 7.41 -7.33
N VAL A 215 13.52 8.71 -7.07
CA VAL A 215 13.70 9.28 -5.73
C VAL A 215 12.66 8.74 -4.74
N GLU A 216 11.40 8.60 -5.16
CA GLU A 216 10.33 8.04 -4.32
C GLU A 216 10.56 6.56 -3.97
N LEU A 217 11.01 5.75 -4.93
CA LEU A 217 11.17 4.29 -4.75
C LEU A 217 12.56 3.87 -4.29
N LEU A 218 13.52 4.80 -4.21
CA LEU A 218 14.93 4.51 -3.95
C LEU A 218 15.16 3.65 -2.70
N PRO A 219 14.57 3.95 -1.53
CA PRO A 219 14.77 3.14 -0.32
C PRO A 219 14.27 1.71 -0.50
N ASP A 220 13.09 1.54 -1.10
CA ASP A 220 12.48 0.23 -1.30
C ASP A 220 13.27 -0.61 -2.31
N ILE A 221 13.71 -0.02 -3.44
CA ILE A 221 14.54 -0.72 -4.43
C ILE A 221 15.88 -1.12 -3.82
N ALA A 222 16.54 -0.21 -3.09
CA ALA A 222 17.81 -0.50 -2.42
C ALA A 222 17.66 -1.65 -1.42
N ALA A 223 16.64 -1.61 -0.55
CA ALA A 223 16.36 -2.67 0.42
C ALA A 223 16.12 -4.03 -0.26
N ASN A 224 15.35 -4.07 -1.35
CA ASN A 224 15.10 -5.32 -2.08
C ASN A 224 16.35 -5.85 -2.80
N LEU A 225 17.23 -4.98 -3.31
CA LEU A 225 18.51 -5.39 -3.90
C LEU A 225 19.49 -5.93 -2.84
N ILE A 226 19.56 -5.33 -1.65
CA ILE A 226 20.37 -5.87 -0.55
C ILE A 226 19.91 -7.27 -0.16
N ASN A 227 18.60 -7.52 -0.16
CA ASN A 227 18.05 -8.85 0.13
C ASN A 227 18.52 -9.92 -0.88
N LEU A 228 18.90 -9.51 -2.09
CA LEU A 228 19.45 -10.39 -3.13
C LEU A 228 20.99 -10.51 -3.08
N LEU A 229 21.67 -9.64 -2.34
CA LEU A 229 23.13 -9.57 -2.28
C LEU A 229 23.80 -10.87 -1.78
N PRO A 230 23.27 -11.59 -0.77
CA PRO A 230 23.86 -12.86 -0.33
C PRO A 230 23.80 -13.97 -1.38
N ILE A 231 22.91 -13.84 -2.37
CA ILE A 231 22.63 -14.89 -3.37
C ILE A 231 23.37 -14.59 -4.68
N ALA A 232 23.37 -13.33 -5.13
CA ALA A 232 23.96 -12.91 -6.41
C ALA A 232 24.77 -11.61 -6.28
N PRO A 233 25.94 -11.65 -5.63
CA PRO A 233 26.69 -10.44 -5.26
C PRO A 233 27.14 -9.62 -6.47
N ASP A 234 27.68 -10.25 -7.51
CA ASP A 234 28.23 -9.54 -8.68
C ASP A 234 27.16 -8.78 -9.47
N TYR A 235 26.00 -9.42 -9.66
CA TYR A 235 24.88 -8.81 -10.38
C TYR A 235 24.25 -7.67 -9.59
N VAL A 236 24.09 -7.85 -8.28
CA VAL A 236 23.57 -6.79 -7.40
C VAL A 236 24.54 -5.62 -7.33
N LYS A 237 25.86 -5.88 -7.25
CA LYS A 237 26.88 -4.83 -7.29
C LYS A 237 26.75 -4.00 -8.57
N LYS A 238 26.57 -4.64 -9.73
CA LYS A 238 26.35 -3.93 -11.01
C LYS A 238 25.06 -3.10 -10.99
N ALA A 239 23.97 -3.65 -10.45
CA ALA A 239 22.69 -2.94 -10.32
C ALA A 239 22.81 -1.69 -9.44
N LEU A 240 23.45 -1.81 -8.27
CA LEU A 240 23.72 -0.69 -7.36
C LEU A 240 24.69 0.33 -7.98
N GLY A 241 25.66 -0.12 -8.78
CA GLY A 241 26.55 0.76 -9.53
C GLY A 241 25.80 1.69 -10.50
N HIS A 242 24.70 1.22 -11.10
CA HIS A 242 23.84 2.09 -11.91
C HIS A 242 23.18 3.22 -11.08
N ILE A 243 22.89 2.99 -9.80
CA ILE A 243 22.33 4.00 -8.90
C ILE A 243 23.42 4.97 -8.42
N PHE A 244 24.49 4.42 -7.80
CA PHE A 244 25.50 5.23 -7.10
C PHE A 244 26.54 5.89 -8.01
N ILE A 245 26.78 5.34 -9.20
CA ILE A 245 27.78 5.86 -10.14
C ILE A 245 27.07 6.61 -11.28
N ASN A 246 26.19 5.92 -12.01
CA ASN A 246 25.63 6.48 -13.25
C ASN A 246 24.55 7.54 -13.04
N ARG A 247 23.77 7.45 -11.95
CA ARG A 247 22.65 8.36 -11.67
C ARG A 247 22.87 9.24 -10.43
N ARG A 248 24.11 9.36 -9.95
CA ARG A 248 24.47 10.16 -8.78
C ARG A 248 23.93 11.59 -8.88
N ASP A 249 24.17 12.27 -10.01
CA ASP A 249 23.77 13.67 -10.21
C ASP A 249 22.25 13.85 -10.28
N GLN A 250 21.51 12.83 -10.71
CA GLN A 250 20.04 12.87 -10.79
C GLN A 250 19.40 12.73 -9.41
N ILE A 251 20.00 11.94 -8.53
CA ILE A 251 19.49 11.63 -7.18
C ILE A 251 19.95 12.68 -6.17
N GLY A 252 21.17 13.21 -6.29
CA GLY A 252 21.70 14.29 -5.47
C GLY A 252 21.52 14.06 -3.97
N SER A 253 20.76 14.95 -3.32
CA SER A 253 20.48 14.91 -1.88
C SER A 253 19.60 13.74 -1.43
N SER A 254 18.88 13.07 -2.33
CA SER A 254 18.00 11.95 -1.99
C SER A 254 18.76 10.66 -1.67
N LEU A 255 20.07 10.59 -1.95
CA LEU A 255 20.93 9.49 -1.50
C LEU A 255 20.92 9.34 0.03
N LYS A 256 20.58 10.40 0.76
CA LYS A 256 20.42 10.38 2.22
C LYS A 256 19.42 9.33 2.71
N GLN A 257 18.43 8.98 1.89
CA GLN A 257 17.40 8.00 2.25
C GLN A 257 17.92 6.56 2.28
N VAL A 258 19.12 6.31 1.75
CA VAL A 258 19.74 4.99 1.62
C VAL A 258 20.85 4.78 2.68
N PHE A 259 20.80 5.55 3.78
CA PHE A 259 21.80 5.49 4.85
C PHE A 259 21.91 4.09 5.50
N PHE A 260 20.88 3.26 5.43
CA PHE A 260 20.80 1.97 6.10
C PHE A 260 21.59 0.86 5.39
N LEU A 261 22.28 1.16 4.28
CA LEU A 261 23.09 0.17 3.59
C LEU A 261 24.20 -0.35 4.50
N PRO A 262 24.29 -1.68 4.71
CA PRO A 262 25.31 -2.24 5.58
C PRO A 262 26.71 -2.08 4.99
N GLU A 263 27.70 -1.92 5.87
CA GLU A 263 29.12 -1.92 5.52
C GLU A 263 29.58 -3.36 5.20
N LEU A 264 29.23 -3.84 4.00
CA LEU A 264 29.62 -5.15 3.50
C LEU A 264 30.82 -5.03 2.57
N SER A 265 31.68 -6.06 2.56
CA SER A 265 32.88 -6.11 1.71
C SER A 265 32.59 -5.89 0.22
N SER A 266 31.43 -6.35 -0.26
CA SER A 266 30.96 -6.16 -1.64
C SER A 266 30.48 -4.74 -1.96
N LEU A 267 30.19 -3.92 -0.95
CA LEU A 267 29.64 -2.56 -1.09
C LEU A 267 30.63 -1.46 -0.69
N LEU A 268 31.89 -1.80 -0.39
CA LEU A 268 32.91 -0.85 0.09
C LEU A 268 33.13 0.33 -0.88
N GLU A 269 33.01 0.09 -2.19
CA GLU A 269 33.15 1.13 -3.23
C GLU A 269 32.08 2.23 -3.11
N TYR A 270 30.91 1.92 -2.55
CA TYR A 270 29.80 2.87 -2.42
C TYR A 270 29.78 3.59 -1.06
N GLN A 271 30.51 3.07 -0.07
CA GLN A 271 30.55 3.65 1.28
C GLN A 271 31.07 5.10 1.33
N PRO A 272 32.10 5.51 0.56
CA PRO A 272 32.52 6.90 0.49
C PRO A 272 31.39 7.83 0.00
N VAL A 273 30.63 7.41 -1.00
CA VAL A 273 29.50 8.19 -1.56
C VAL A 273 28.39 8.35 -0.52
N ILE A 274 28.11 7.30 0.24
CA ILE A 274 27.10 7.34 1.32
C ILE A 274 27.57 8.24 2.47
N LYS A 275 28.86 8.16 2.86
CA LYS A 275 29.43 9.02 3.91
C LYS A 275 29.44 10.49 3.51
N GLU A 276 29.68 10.80 2.24
CA GLU A 276 29.60 12.16 1.70
C GLU A 276 28.14 12.67 1.72
N ALA A 277 27.18 11.83 1.34
CA ALA A 277 25.76 12.18 1.37
C ALA A 277 25.21 12.32 2.80
N CYS A 278 25.69 11.50 3.73
CA CYS A 278 25.24 11.38 5.12
C CYS A 278 26.40 11.63 6.12
N PRO A 279 26.88 12.87 6.26
CA PRO A 279 28.00 13.18 7.16
C PRO A 279 27.69 12.81 8.62
N TRP A 280 26.41 12.88 9.02
CA TRP A 280 25.93 12.54 10.34
C TRP A 280 26.09 11.05 10.72
N LEU A 281 26.34 10.13 9.78
CA LEU A 281 26.65 8.72 10.11
C LEU A 281 27.93 8.58 10.95
N SER A 282 28.83 9.56 10.87
CA SER A 282 30.04 9.63 11.71
C SER A 282 29.73 9.75 13.20
N LEU A 283 28.53 10.22 13.58
CA LEU A 283 28.11 10.36 14.98
C LEU A 283 27.89 9.01 15.68
N CYS A 284 27.64 7.93 14.93
CA CYS A 284 27.31 6.60 15.45
C CYS A 284 28.41 5.55 15.15
N VAL A 285 29.68 5.97 15.17
CA VAL A 285 30.82 5.05 15.03
C VAL A 285 31.09 4.36 16.37
N SER A 286 31.41 3.06 16.33
CA SER A 286 31.80 2.30 17.53
C SER A 286 33.05 2.91 18.15
N SER A 287 32.97 3.27 19.44
CA SER A 287 34.12 3.79 20.19
C SER A 287 34.69 2.72 21.10
N ASP A 288 36.01 2.56 21.05
CA ASP A 288 36.78 1.70 21.95
C ASP A 288 37.17 2.44 23.25
N ALA A 289 36.90 3.75 23.34
CA ALA A 289 37.20 4.56 24.51
C ALA A 289 36.12 4.41 25.59
N TYR A 290 36.54 4.42 26.86
CA TYR A 290 35.60 4.48 27.97
C TYR A 290 34.78 5.77 27.85
N PRO A 291 33.44 5.69 27.83
CA PRO A 291 32.62 6.86 27.64
C PRO A 291 32.79 7.82 28.83
N ASP A 292 33.27 9.04 28.56
CA ASP A 292 33.34 10.10 29.57
C ASP A 292 31.92 10.37 30.12
N PRO A 293 31.68 10.29 31.44
CA PRO A 293 30.39 10.63 32.04
C PRO A 293 29.96 12.08 31.76
N HIS A 294 30.92 13.00 31.67
CA HIS A 294 30.66 14.43 31.42
C HIS A 294 30.18 14.69 29.99
N GLU A 295 30.42 13.75 29.06
CA GLU A 295 29.95 13.84 27.68
C GLU A 295 28.41 13.89 27.58
N LEU A 296 27.69 13.35 28.58
CA LEU A 296 26.24 13.39 28.65
C LEU A 296 25.67 14.77 29.06
N GLU A 297 26.53 15.69 29.49
CA GLU A 297 26.15 17.06 29.87
C GLU A 297 26.24 18.03 28.68
N LEU A 298 26.91 17.61 27.60
CA LEU A 298 27.05 18.40 26.38
C LEU A 298 25.78 18.36 25.52
N PRO A 299 25.45 19.46 24.81
CA PRO A 299 24.39 19.44 23.82
C PRO A 299 24.69 18.45 22.69
N PRO A 300 23.65 17.85 22.07
CA PRO A 300 23.84 17.00 20.91
C PRO A 300 24.46 17.82 19.75
N PRO A 301 25.30 17.21 18.91
CA PRO A 301 25.85 17.85 17.72
C PRO A 301 24.75 18.36 16.78
N ASN A 302 25.02 19.42 16.00
CA ASN A 302 24.04 20.03 15.10
C ASN A 302 23.44 19.04 14.09
N ASP A 303 24.26 18.11 13.58
CA ASP A 303 23.84 17.13 12.58
C ASP A 303 22.96 16.00 13.18
N PHE A 304 22.73 15.99 14.49
CA PHE A 304 21.88 15.01 15.16
C PHE A 304 20.41 15.11 14.73
N VAL A 305 19.92 16.31 14.41
CA VAL A 305 18.55 16.51 13.93
C VAL A 305 18.35 15.83 12.57
N ASP A 306 19.31 15.97 11.67
CA ASP A 306 19.29 15.32 10.36
C ASP A 306 19.34 13.79 10.49
N LEU A 307 20.19 13.28 11.39
CA LEU A 307 20.28 11.86 11.71
C LEU A 307 18.93 11.30 12.19
N LEU A 308 18.32 11.97 13.17
CA LEU A 308 17.06 11.53 13.76
C LEU A 308 15.92 11.59 12.74
N THR A 309 15.90 12.63 11.90
CA THR A 309 14.90 12.78 10.83
C THR A 309 15.03 11.67 9.78
N ALA A 310 16.25 11.32 9.38
CA ALA A 310 16.49 10.23 8.43
C ALA A 310 16.03 8.87 8.99
N TRP A 311 16.30 8.60 10.27
CA TRP A 311 15.87 7.35 10.90
C TRP A 311 14.38 7.27 11.14
N LEU A 312 13.74 8.36 11.56
CA LEU A 312 12.28 8.43 11.60
C LEU A 312 11.68 8.12 10.23
N GLY A 313 12.22 8.72 9.16
CA GLY A 313 11.80 8.42 7.79
C GLY A 313 11.95 6.95 7.42
N GLY A 314 13.06 6.30 7.81
CA GLY A 314 13.29 4.87 7.56
C GLY A 314 12.42 3.93 8.41
N LEU A 315 12.11 4.30 9.66
CA LEU A 315 11.28 3.53 10.60
C LEU A 315 9.78 3.67 10.31
N GLU A 316 9.34 4.84 9.85
CA GLU A 316 7.96 5.07 9.41
C GLU A 316 7.74 4.68 7.93
N HIS A 317 8.80 4.21 7.24
CA HIS A 317 8.72 3.84 5.83
C HIS A 317 7.73 2.68 5.62
N SER A 318 6.99 2.74 4.52
CA SER A 318 5.91 1.81 4.23
C SER A 318 6.41 0.38 3.91
N SER A 319 7.56 0.26 3.24
CA SER A 319 8.26 -1.02 3.00
C SER A 319 8.87 -1.61 4.28
N ARG A 320 8.44 -2.83 4.62
CA ARG A 320 8.96 -3.61 5.76
C ARG A 320 10.47 -3.88 5.67
N ASN A 321 11.00 -4.09 4.46
CA ASN A 321 12.43 -4.33 4.27
C ASN A 321 13.26 -3.10 4.64
N VAL A 322 12.79 -1.90 4.27
CA VAL A 322 13.44 -0.63 4.63
C VAL A 322 13.49 -0.46 6.15
N ARG A 323 12.37 -0.70 6.85
CA ARG A 323 12.32 -0.67 8.32
C ARG A 323 13.30 -1.66 8.95
N ARG A 324 13.31 -2.90 8.43
CA ARG A 324 14.22 -3.97 8.89
C ARG A 324 15.69 -3.59 8.76
N TYR A 325 16.12 -3.11 7.59
CA TYR A 325 17.52 -2.70 7.39
C TYR A 325 17.87 -1.43 8.17
N THR A 326 16.95 -0.47 8.29
CA THR A 326 17.12 0.71 9.14
C THR A 326 17.43 0.32 10.58
N LEU A 327 16.61 -0.56 11.16
CA LEU A 327 16.82 -1.05 12.53
C LEU A 327 18.11 -1.88 12.65
N ALA A 328 18.40 -2.74 11.67
CA ALA A 328 19.57 -3.60 11.68
C ALA A 328 20.89 -2.82 11.50
N SER A 329 20.88 -1.65 10.86
CA SER A 329 22.08 -0.88 10.54
C SER A 329 22.95 -0.49 11.74
N LEU A 330 22.33 -0.38 12.93
CA LEU A 330 23.01 -0.03 14.18
C LEU A 330 23.19 -1.19 15.15
N VAL A 331 22.51 -2.30 14.91
CA VAL A 331 22.62 -3.48 15.77
C VAL A 331 23.89 -4.20 15.37
N ASP A 332 24.89 -4.20 16.26
CA ASP A 332 26.14 -4.90 16.00
C ASP A 332 25.85 -6.38 15.71
N ALA A 333 26.45 -6.91 14.64
CA ALA A 333 26.38 -8.34 14.34
C ALA A 333 26.94 -9.08 15.56
N SER A 334 26.10 -9.85 16.24
CA SER A 334 26.49 -10.61 17.43
C SER A 334 27.79 -11.33 17.13
N THR A 335 28.83 -11.00 17.89
CA THR A 335 30.19 -11.54 17.83
C THR A 335 30.16 -12.97 17.28
N THR A 336 30.68 -13.17 16.07
CA THR A 336 31.06 -14.49 15.57
C THR A 336 31.80 -15.19 16.69
N LYS A 337 31.34 -16.38 17.09
CA LYS A 337 31.99 -17.25 18.07
C LYS A 337 33.47 -17.34 17.69
N SER A 338 34.32 -16.56 18.36
CA SER A 338 35.75 -16.77 18.35
C SER A 338 35.97 -18.17 18.89
N SER A 339 36.57 -19.02 18.07
CA SER A 339 36.91 -20.41 18.39
C SER A 339 38.02 -20.54 19.45
N ASN A 340 38.49 -19.44 20.03
CA ASN A 340 39.45 -19.46 21.13
C ASN A 340 38.76 -19.00 22.41
N GLY A 341 38.65 -19.92 23.38
CA GLY A 341 37.97 -19.79 24.67
C GLY A 341 38.56 -18.80 25.66
N TYR A 342 38.98 -17.61 25.21
CA TYR A 342 39.34 -16.49 26.07
C TYR A 342 38.38 -15.33 25.82
N ARG A 343 37.45 -15.13 26.76
CA ARG A 343 36.54 -13.98 26.81
C ARG A 343 37.31 -12.73 27.21
N HIS A 344 37.96 -12.07 26.27
CA HIS A 344 38.30 -10.65 26.45
C HIS A 344 37.05 -9.82 26.15
N HIS A 345 36.29 -9.47 27.19
CA HIS A 345 35.27 -8.42 27.11
C HIS A 345 35.97 -7.06 27.00
N HIS A 346 36.47 -6.73 25.81
CA HIS A 346 36.70 -5.33 25.48
C HIS A 346 35.32 -4.68 25.29
N HIS A 347 34.96 -3.79 26.22
CA HIS A 347 33.71 -3.03 26.24
C HIS A 347 33.66 -2.02 25.08
N ARG A 348 33.38 -2.51 23.87
CA ARG A 348 33.12 -1.65 22.71
C ARG A 348 31.72 -1.04 22.85
N CYS A 349 31.61 0.28 22.80
CA CYS A 349 30.31 0.93 22.73
C CYS A 349 29.74 0.72 21.32
N GLY A 350 28.69 -0.09 21.21
CA GLY A 350 28.03 -0.38 19.93
C GLY A 350 27.40 0.84 19.27
N ARG A 351 27.19 0.80 17.95
CA ARG A 351 26.64 1.96 17.20
C ARG A 351 25.28 2.41 17.74
N LEU A 352 24.43 1.45 18.10
CA LEU A 352 23.13 1.71 18.72
C LEU A 352 23.24 2.37 20.11
N MET A 353 24.25 2.02 20.91
CA MET A 353 24.48 2.66 22.21
C MET A 353 24.99 4.09 22.05
N GLN A 354 25.74 4.38 20.98
CA GLN A 354 26.15 5.75 20.70
C GLN A 354 24.95 6.63 20.33
N LEU A 355 23.99 6.11 19.54
CA LEU A 355 22.72 6.81 19.33
C LEU A 355 22.01 7.08 20.66
N SER A 356 21.86 6.06 21.50
CA SER A 356 21.08 6.23 22.73
C SER A 356 21.69 7.28 23.66
N ARG A 357 23.02 7.40 23.68
CA ARG A 357 23.73 8.50 24.36
C ARG A 357 23.38 9.88 23.80
N LEU A 358 23.29 10.02 22.47
CA LEU A 358 22.90 11.29 21.83
C LEU A 358 21.43 11.64 22.11
N VAL A 359 20.55 10.64 22.09
CA VAL A 359 19.14 10.78 22.51
C VAL A 359 19.08 11.23 23.97
N ALA A 360 19.86 10.63 24.86
CA ALA A 360 19.92 11.01 26.28
C ALA A 360 20.45 12.44 26.48
N ARG A 361 21.47 12.87 25.72
CA ARG A 361 21.96 14.26 25.71
C ARG A 361 20.88 15.23 25.29
N ALA A 362 20.19 14.94 24.18
CA ALA A 362 19.08 15.76 23.71
C ALA A 362 17.98 15.87 24.78
N LEU A 363 17.56 14.76 25.39
CA LEU A 363 16.58 14.78 26.48
C LEU A 363 17.06 15.54 27.72
N LYS A 364 18.37 15.66 27.96
CA LYS A 364 18.95 16.45 29.06
C LYS A 364 18.96 17.94 28.81
N VAL A 365 19.37 18.38 27.62
CA VAL A 365 19.46 19.80 27.29
C VAL A 365 18.08 20.43 27.10
N TYR A 366 17.14 19.72 26.50
CA TYR A 366 15.80 20.24 26.23
C TYR A 366 14.83 19.97 27.40
N ARG A 367 15.15 20.49 28.59
CA ARG A 367 14.27 20.44 29.77
C ARG A 367 13.02 21.32 29.52
N PRO A 368 11.82 20.90 29.94
CA PRO A 368 10.67 21.79 29.92
C PRO A 368 10.94 22.97 30.86
N THR A 369 11.09 24.18 30.33
CA THR A 369 10.94 25.38 31.15
C THR A 369 9.48 25.41 31.57
N ALA A 370 9.22 25.21 32.86
CA ALA A 370 7.89 25.16 33.46
C ALA A 370 7.09 26.49 33.36
N MET A 371 7.58 27.47 32.59
CA MET A 371 7.06 28.85 32.50
C MET A 371 7.27 29.42 31.08
N ALA A 372 6.86 28.70 30.04
CA ALA A 372 6.63 29.30 28.72
C ALA A 372 5.14 29.13 28.37
N SER A 373 4.32 29.92 29.05
CA SER A 373 2.95 30.19 28.64
C SER A 373 2.97 30.89 27.27
N SER A 374 2.27 30.30 26.30
CA SER A 374 1.53 31.03 25.26
C SER A 374 2.24 32.12 24.44
N THR A 375 3.51 31.95 24.09
CA THR A 375 4.05 32.64 22.91
C THR A 375 4.21 31.63 21.80
N GLN A 376 3.26 31.68 20.87
CA GLN A 376 3.41 31.19 19.52
C GLN A 376 4.75 31.75 19.00
N GLU A 377 5.75 30.88 18.81
CA GLU A 377 6.96 31.27 18.09
C GLU A 377 6.52 31.60 16.66
N ASP A 378 6.38 32.89 16.38
CA ASP A 378 6.15 33.40 15.03
C ASP A 378 7.35 33.02 14.16
N ALA A 379 7.21 31.97 13.35
CA ALA A 379 8.14 31.64 12.30
C ALA A 379 7.92 32.58 11.11
N PRO A 380 8.97 33.24 10.59
CA PRO A 380 8.86 34.00 9.35
C PRO A 380 8.78 33.02 8.18
N ASP A 381 7.82 33.28 7.28
CA ASP A 381 7.70 32.79 5.91
C ASP A 381 7.83 31.27 5.63
N GLY A 382 6.68 30.63 5.36
CA GLY A 382 6.43 29.78 4.19
C GLY A 382 7.26 28.50 3.94
N SER A 383 8.26 28.19 4.77
CA SER A 383 9.09 26.99 4.71
C SER A 383 8.73 26.05 5.87
N CYS A 384 8.84 24.73 5.65
CA CYS A 384 8.51 23.69 6.62
C CYS A 384 8.89 24.06 8.06
N PRO A 385 7.99 23.90 9.06
CA PRO A 385 8.36 24.16 10.44
C PRO A 385 9.49 23.21 10.80
N TYR A 386 10.68 23.74 11.12
CA TYR A 386 11.76 22.95 11.70
C TYR A 386 11.18 22.21 12.91
N MET A 387 10.96 20.90 12.78
CA MET A 387 10.40 20.11 13.86
C MET A 387 11.35 20.19 15.04
N SER A 388 10.86 20.71 16.17
CA SER A 388 11.63 20.72 17.42
C SER A 388 12.17 19.32 17.69
N ILE A 389 13.44 19.20 18.09
CA ILE A 389 14.07 17.92 18.44
C ILE A 389 13.24 17.11 19.45
N ARG A 390 12.50 17.77 20.36
CA ARG A 390 11.57 17.12 21.29
C ARG A 390 10.45 16.37 20.58
N HIS A 391 9.93 16.94 19.50
CA HIS A 391 8.90 16.33 18.66
C HIS A 391 9.44 15.13 17.87
N LEU A 392 10.67 15.23 17.36
CA LEU A 392 11.32 14.10 16.70
C LEU A 392 11.56 12.93 17.67
N LEU A 393 12.02 13.23 18.88
CA LEU A 393 12.23 12.22 19.93
C LEU A 393 10.93 11.54 20.36
N SER A 394 9.85 12.31 20.53
CA SER A 394 8.56 11.73 20.90
C SER A 394 7.98 10.87 19.78
N ARG A 395 8.11 11.30 18.52
CA ARG A 395 7.78 10.47 17.34
C ARG A 395 8.60 9.19 17.28
N LEU A 396 9.90 9.24 17.61
CA LEU A 396 10.76 8.05 17.60
C LEU A 396 10.24 7.03 18.59
N ILE A 397 9.99 7.46 19.83
CA ILE A 397 9.53 6.57 20.90
C ILE A 397 8.13 6.04 20.59
N ALA A 398 7.23 6.90 20.11
CA ALA A 398 5.91 6.48 19.65
C ALA A 398 6.02 5.42 18.55
N CYS A 399 6.83 5.68 17.52
CA CYS A 399 7.07 4.75 16.41
C CYS A 399 7.64 3.40 16.90
N LEU A 400 8.64 3.40 17.79
CA LEU A 400 9.22 2.17 18.35
C LEU A 400 8.17 1.37 19.14
N LEU A 401 7.37 2.02 19.99
CA LEU A 401 6.34 1.35 20.80
C LEU A 401 5.17 0.82 19.95
N THR A 402 4.67 1.64 19.02
CA THR A 402 3.56 1.22 18.14
C THR A 402 4.00 0.11 17.21
N SER A 403 5.19 0.19 16.63
CA SER A 403 5.67 -0.82 15.69
C SER A 403 6.07 -2.11 16.40
N LEU A 404 6.62 -2.04 17.61
CA LEU A 404 6.89 -3.21 18.45
C LEU A 404 5.62 -4.01 18.75
N THR A 405 4.50 -3.33 19.02
CA THR A 405 3.23 -4.00 19.39
C THR A 405 2.41 -4.46 18.18
N ARG A 406 2.60 -3.84 17.02
CA ARG A 406 1.73 -4.05 15.84
C ARG A 406 2.37 -4.81 14.69
N ASP A 407 3.71 -4.86 14.57
CA ASP A 407 4.32 -5.54 13.42
C ASP A 407 4.12 -7.07 13.52
N SER A 408 3.63 -7.66 12.42
CA SER A 408 3.39 -9.11 12.31
C SER A 408 4.66 -9.96 12.44
N ASP A 409 5.82 -9.43 12.05
CA ASP A 409 7.08 -10.20 11.99
C ASP A 409 7.80 -10.18 13.37
N PRO A 410 7.95 -11.35 14.04
CA PRO A 410 8.63 -11.43 15.33
C PRO A 410 10.09 -10.99 15.30
N GLU A 411 10.80 -11.18 14.19
CA GLU A 411 12.22 -10.79 14.08
C GLU A 411 12.37 -9.27 14.06
N ILE A 412 11.45 -8.58 13.39
CA ILE A 412 11.42 -7.11 13.35
C ILE A 412 11.00 -6.56 14.72
N ARG A 413 10.02 -7.18 15.38
CA ARG A 413 9.68 -6.84 16.78
C ARG A 413 10.90 -6.95 17.70
N LEU A 414 11.72 -7.99 17.55
CA LEU A 414 12.97 -8.12 18.32
C LEU A 414 13.96 -6.98 18.04
N LEU A 415 14.01 -6.47 16.80
CA LEU A 415 14.85 -5.31 16.48
C LEU A 415 14.31 -4.03 17.15
N TYR A 416 12.99 -3.80 17.12
CA TYR A 416 12.38 -2.68 17.83
C TYR A 416 12.64 -2.75 19.34
N SER A 417 12.56 -3.95 19.94
CA SER A 417 12.82 -4.11 21.38
C SER A 417 14.28 -3.87 21.74
N LYS A 418 15.24 -4.27 20.89
CA LYS A 418 16.66 -3.92 21.06
C LYS A 418 16.89 -2.41 21.04
N TRP A 419 16.24 -1.69 20.12
CA TRP A 419 16.31 -0.23 20.08
C TRP A 419 15.72 0.42 21.33
N LEU A 420 14.54 -0.02 21.76
CA LEU A 420 13.90 0.48 22.97
C LEU A 420 14.76 0.19 24.22
N GLY A 421 15.34 -1.01 24.31
CA GLY A 421 16.26 -1.40 25.38
C GLY A 421 17.55 -0.59 25.38
N ALA A 422 18.09 -0.24 24.21
CA ALA A 422 19.28 0.59 24.10
C ALA A 422 19.04 2.06 24.46
N VAL A 423 17.87 2.61 24.07
CA VAL A 423 17.42 3.94 24.50
C VAL A 423 17.31 4.01 26.03
N GLY A 424 16.85 2.92 26.65
CA GLY A 424 16.79 2.78 28.10
C GLY A 424 15.68 3.61 28.75
N ALA A 425 15.80 3.85 30.05
CA ALA A 425 14.79 4.58 30.80
C ALA A 425 14.76 6.06 30.39
N ILE A 426 13.60 6.50 29.91
CA ILE A 426 13.33 7.90 29.58
C ILE A 426 12.34 8.45 30.59
N ASP A 427 12.68 9.60 31.16
CA ASP A 427 11.77 10.39 31.99
C ASP A 427 10.62 10.96 31.13
N PRO A 428 9.36 10.53 31.34
CA PRO A 428 8.23 10.95 30.52
C PRO A 428 7.99 12.47 30.52
N SER A 429 8.42 13.18 31.58
CA SER A 429 8.29 14.64 31.66
C SER A 429 9.11 15.37 30.58
N ARG A 430 10.08 14.69 29.96
CA ARG A 430 10.95 15.22 28.91
C ARG A 430 10.41 15.00 27.50
N LEU A 431 9.33 14.24 27.38
CA LEU A 431 8.70 13.92 26.10
C LEU A 431 7.41 14.70 25.94
N ALA A 432 7.25 15.34 24.78
CA ALA A 432 5.93 15.77 24.32
C ALA A 432 5.36 14.64 23.47
N LEU A 433 4.80 13.59 24.10
CA LEU A 433 4.10 12.51 23.38
C LEU A 433 2.83 13.07 22.74
N ILE A 434 2.99 13.62 21.53
CA ILE A 434 1.86 13.98 20.68
C ILE A 434 1.32 12.66 20.16
N HIS A 435 0.25 12.17 20.77
CA HIS A 435 -0.64 11.28 20.05
C HIS A 435 -1.04 12.01 18.78
N LYS A 436 -1.04 11.34 17.62
CA LYS A 436 -1.74 11.82 16.42
C LYS A 436 -3.18 12.11 16.85
N THR A 437 -3.41 13.30 17.37
CA THR A 437 -4.72 13.87 17.46
C THR A 437 -5.08 14.02 16.00
N PRO A 438 -6.19 13.41 15.52
CA PRO A 438 -6.68 13.70 14.18
C PRO A 438 -6.64 15.21 14.05
N GLN A 439 -6.00 15.70 12.97
CA GLN A 439 -5.73 17.12 12.72
C GLN A 439 -6.73 17.98 13.47
N ASN A 440 -6.27 18.80 14.43
CA ASN A 440 -7.14 19.66 15.25
C ASN A 440 -8.05 20.48 14.34
N VAL A 441 -9.18 19.91 13.95
CA VAL A 441 -10.35 20.65 13.54
C VAL A 441 -10.76 21.28 14.86
N PRO A 442 -10.69 22.62 15.01
CA PRO A 442 -10.98 23.26 16.27
C PRO A 442 -12.42 22.92 16.67
N THR A 443 -12.57 21.96 17.58
CA THR A 443 -13.85 21.49 18.10
C THR A 443 -14.56 22.66 18.77
N GLY A 444 -15.86 22.84 18.50
CA GLY A 444 -16.58 24.02 18.98
C GLY A 444 -16.37 25.27 18.11
N SER A 445 -16.12 25.09 16.81
CA SER A 445 -16.17 26.16 15.81
C SER A 445 -17.27 25.89 14.77
N ILE A 446 -17.91 26.94 14.27
CA ILE A 446 -18.92 26.85 13.21
C ILE A 446 -18.32 26.20 11.94
N VAL A 447 -17.05 26.48 11.64
CA VAL A 447 -16.34 25.89 10.50
C VAL A 447 -16.11 24.38 10.72
N ALA A 448 -15.84 23.95 11.95
CA ALA A 448 -15.69 22.54 12.32
C ALA A 448 -17.01 21.79 12.13
N ALA A 449 -18.10 22.33 12.68
CA ALA A 449 -19.45 21.78 12.56
C ALA A 449 -19.91 21.61 11.10
N LEU A 450 -19.53 22.56 10.23
CA LEU A 450 -19.87 22.54 8.79
C LEU A 450 -18.92 21.68 7.92
N SER A 451 -17.75 21.30 8.45
CA SER A 451 -16.73 20.52 7.74
C SER A 451 -16.65 19.06 8.18
N TRP A 452 -17.45 18.70 9.18
CA TRP A 452 -17.50 17.35 9.74
C TRP A 452 -17.97 16.35 8.67
N GLY A 453 -17.15 15.34 8.36
CA GLY A 453 -17.35 14.41 7.23
C GLY A 453 -16.76 14.84 5.88
N ARG A 454 -16.46 16.14 5.66
CA ARG A 454 -15.94 16.62 4.35
C ARG A 454 -14.55 16.08 4.03
N ASN A 455 -13.69 15.86 5.03
CA ASN A 455 -12.34 15.34 4.79
C ASN A 455 -12.28 13.82 4.70
N PHE A 456 -13.32 13.09 5.09
CA PHE A 456 -13.29 11.62 5.08
C PHE A 456 -12.97 11.05 3.69
N THR A 457 -13.53 11.63 2.63
CA THR A 457 -13.24 11.21 1.25
C THR A 457 -11.79 11.44 0.87
N TYR A 458 -11.21 12.57 1.30
CA TYR A 458 -9.80 12.88 1.08
C TYR A 458 -8.90 11.91 1.87
N ASP A 459 -9.17 11.74 3.17
CA ASP A 459 -8.39 10.88 4.07
C ASP A 459 -8.43 9.43 3.60
N LEU A 460 -9.59 8.94 3.16
CA LEU A 460 -9.77 7.62 2.58
C LEU A 460 -8.95 7.42 1.30
N ILE A 461 -8.98 8.37 0.36
CA ILE A 461 -8.19 8.26 -0.87
C ILE A 461 -6.70 8.34 -0.57
N MET A 462 -6.28 9.16 0.38
CA MET A 462 -4.87 9.26 0.79
C MET A 462 -4.38 7.96 1.46
N GLU A 463 -5.18 7.37 2.34
CA GLU A 463 -4.87 6.07 2.96
C GLU A 463 -4.77 4.97 1.90
N LEU A 464 -5.71 4.92 0.95
CA LEU A 464 -5.67 3.96 -0.16
C LEU A 464 -4.50 4.22 -1.12
N ALA A 465 -4.12 5.47 -1.37
CA ALA A 465 -2.96 5.82 -2.18
C ALA A 465 -1.65 5.35 -1.52
N ASP A 466 -1.55 5.49 -0.19
CA ASP A 466 -0.41 4.94 0.57
C ASP A 466 -0.38 3.41 0.48
N ILE A 467 -1.53 2.74 0.66
CA ILE A 467 -1.66 1.28 0.50
C ILE A 467 -1.23 0.84 -0.90
N TYR A 468 -1.65 1.59 -1.93
CA TYR A 468 -1.33 1.30 -3.32
C TYR A 468 0.18 1.36 -3.59
N MET A 469 0.87 2.35 -3.01
CA MET A 469 2.33 2.49 -3.14
C MET A 469 3.10 1.46 -2.30
N ARG A 470 2.61 1.10 -1.11
CA ARG A 470 3.28 0.16 -0.21
C ARG A 470 2.98 -1.30 -0.48
N ALA A 471 2.04 -1.60 -1.38
CA ALA A 471 1.53 -2.94 -1.63
C ALA A 471 2.68 -3.96 -1.76
N GLY A 472 2.67 -4.95 -0.87
CA GLY A 472 3.69 -6.00 -0.81
C GLY A 472 3.41 -7.17 -1.75
N SER A 473 2.19 -7.23 -2.31
CA SER A 473 1.75 -8.29 -3.20
C SER A 473 0.88 -7.74 -4.32
N PRO A 474 0.87 -8.39 -5.50
CA PRO A 474 -0.05 -8.01 -6.57
C PRO A 474 -1.53 -8.12 -6.20
N LYS A 475 -1.89 -9.06 -5.31
CA LYS A 475 -3.26 -9.20 -4.81
C LYS A 475 -3.71 -7.93 -4.08
N GLN A 476 -2.89 -7.45 -3.14
CA GLN A 476 -3.14 -6.22 -2.38
C GLN A 476 -3.14 -4.98 -3.28
N LEU A 477 -2.24 -4.92 -4.27
CA LEU A 477 -2.22 -3.81 -5.21
C LEU A 477 -3.47 -3.77 -6.08
N ASN A 478 -3.90 -4.91 -6.63
CA ASN A 478 -5.06 -4.99 -7.50
C ASN A 478 -6.37 -4.70 -6.75
N SER A 479 -6.52 -5.18 -5.51
CA SER A 479 -7.68 -4.84 -4.67
C SER A 479 -7.75 -3.33 -4.39
N THR A 480 -6.60 -2.72 -4.09
CA THR A 480 -6.51 -1.28 -3.82
C THR A 480 -6.75 -0.44 -5.08
N ALA A 481 -6.20 -0.88 -6.23
CA ALA A 481 -6.44 -0.24 -7.52
C ALA A 481 -7.92 -0.23 -7.90
N LEU A 482 -8.62 -1.33 -7.65
CA LEU A 482 -10.06 -1.43 -7.86
C LEU A 482 -10.81 -0.46 -6.94
N ALA A 483 -10.53 -0.47 -5.63
CA ALA A 483 -11.19 0.44 -4.69
C ALA A 483 -10.98 1.90 -5.10
N LEU A 484 -9.74 2.31 -5.38
CA LEU A 484 -9.42 3.66 -5.87
C LEU A 484 -10.17 3.97 -7.17
N GLN A 485 -10.16 3.06 -8.15
CA GLN A 485 -10.85 3.23 -9.42
C GLN A 485 -12.36 3.49 -9.23
N GLU A 486 -13.04 2.66 -8.42
CA GLU A 486 -14.48 2.82 -8.20
C GLU A 486 -14.81 4.03 -7.32
N LEU A 487 -13.99 4.34 -6.32
CA LEU A 487 -14.17 5.52 -5.47
C LEU A 487 -13.95 6.83 -6.24
N LEU A 488 -12.95 6.89 -7.13
CA LEU A 488 -12.72 8.06 -8.00
C LEU A 488 -13.95 8.33 -8.89
N ARG A 489 -14.62 7.28 -9.38
CA ARG A 489 -15.88 7.40 -10.12
C ARG A 489 -17.04 7.79 -9.22
N LEU A 490 -17.17 7.15 -8.05
CA LEU A 490 -18.21 7.47 -7.07
C LEU A 490 -18.14 8.94 -6.61
N PHE A 491 -16.92 9.46 -6.44
CA PHE A 491 -16.67 10.86 -6.07
C PHE A 491 -16.66 11.83 -7.26
N GLN A 492 -16.95 11.35 -8.48
CA GLN A 492 -17.00 12.12 -9.72
C GLN A 492 -15.70 12.89 -10.03
N ILE A 493 -14.52 12.33 -9.78
CA ILE A 493 -13.22 12.96 -10.11
C ILE A 493 -12.82 12.55 -11.53
N PRO A 494 -12.38 13.48 -12.41
CA PRO A 494 -11.98 14.90 -12.19
C PRO A 494 -13.10 15.94 -12.42
N GLY A 495 -14.36 15.54 -12.28
CA GLY A 495 -15.56 16.31 -12.55
C GLY A 495 -16.16 15.87 -13.87
N SER A 496 -17.28 15.15 -13.84
CA SER A 496 -18.08 14.97 -15.05
C SER A 496 -18.44 16.35 -15.60
N ALA A 497 -18.16 16.58 -16.88
CA ALA A 497 -18.59 17.81 -17.57
C ALA A 497 -20.11 17.86 -17.75
N ASP A 498 -20.80 16.73 -17.55
CA ASP A 498 -22.26 16.61 -17.57
C ASP A 498 -22.77 16.06 -16.25
N GLY A 499 -23.63 16.82 -15.58
CA GLY A 499 -24.43 16.35 -14.44
C GLY A 499 -24.11 17.04 -13.12
N GLN A 500 -24.78 18.17 -12.87
CA GLN A 500 -25.10 18.62 -11.50
C GLN A 500 -26.19 17.74 -10.88
N ASP A 501 -26.13 16.42 -11.07
CA ASP A 501 -27.05 15.52 -10.40
C ASP A 501 -26.61 15.43 -8.94
N LYS A 502 -27.45 15.94 -8.04
CA LYS A 502 -27.25 15.78 -6.59
C LYS A 502 -27.19 14.29 -6.30
N ILE A 503 -26.03 13.80 -5.87
CA ILE A 503 -25.88 12.43 -5.40
C ILE A 503 -26.69 12.30 -4.11
N GLU A 504 -27.75 11.49 -4.13
CA GLU A 504 -28.54 11.19 -2.93
C GLU A 504 -27.66 10.58 -1.84
N GLY A 505 -27.74 11.13 -0.62
CA GLY A 505 -26.93 10.69 0.53
C GLY A 505 -25.51 11.23 0.59
N ALA A 506 -25.12 12.16 -0.30
CA ALA A 506 -23.79 12.80 -0.31
C ALA A 506 -23.68 14.09 0.52
N ASP A 507 -24.70 14.42 1.30
CA ASP A 507 -24.70 15.61 2.14
C ASP A 507 -23.51 15.60 3.10
N GLY A 508 -22.67 16.64 3.02
CA GLY A 508 -21.51 16.79 3.90
C GLY A 508 -20.19 16.17 3.39
N LEU A 509 -20.13 15.57 2.21
CA LEU A 509 -18.88 15.08 1.63
C LEU A 509 -18.19 16.08 0.69
N LEU A 510 -16.87 15.96 0.54
CA LEU A 510 -16.08 16.67 -0.48
C LEU A 510 -15.99 15.83 -1.75
N LEU A 511 -16.39 16.39 -2.90
CA LEU A 511 -16.54 15.67 -4.17
C LEU A 511 -15.95 16.43 -5.35
N GLY A 512 -15.77 15.73 -6.48
CA GLY A 512 -15.45 16.31 -7.78
C GLY A 512 -14.17 17.15 -7.79
N LYS A 513 -14.27 18.34 -8.41
CA LYS A 513 -13.13 19.26 -8.58
C LYS A 513 -12.59 19.82 -7.26
N GLU A 514 -13.46 20.04 -6.26
CA GLU A 514 -13.03 20.47 -4.92
C GLU A 514 -12.10 19.43 -4.29
N LEU A 515 -12.46 18.15 -4.34
CA LEU A 515 -11.62 17.06 -3.85
C LEU A 515 -10.33 16.93 -4.66
N TRP A 516 -10.41 16.98 -5.99
CA TRP A 516 -9.24 16.89 -6.87
C TRP A 516 -8.20 17.99 -6.60
N SER A 517 -8.66 19.21 -6.27
CA SER A 517 -7.78 20.34 -5.98
C SER A 517 -6.96 20.20 -4.70
N LYS A 518 -7.39 19.34 -3.75
CA LYS A 518 -6.65 19.07 -2.52
C LYS A 518 -5.45 18.16 -2.70
N PHE A 519 -5.41 17.34 -3.76
CA PHE A 519 -4.32 16.41 -3.98
C PHE A 519 -3.09 17.11 -4.56
N SER A 520 -1.90 16.73 -4.06
CA SER A 520 -0.62 17.17 -4.63
C SER A 520 -0.45 16.69 -6.08
N ALA A 521 0.49 17.28 -6.83
CA ALA A 521 0.79 16.84 -8.20
C ALA A 521 1.13 15.34 -8.26
N ASN A 522 1.99 14.87 -7.35
CA ASN A 522 2.42 13.46 -7.30
C ASN A 522 1.25 12.48 -7.10
N ILE A 523 0.31 12.80 -6.21
CA ILE A 523 -0.88 11.96 -5.98
C ILE A 523 -1.81 12.01 -7.20
N ARG A 524 -1.99 13.18 -7.82
CA ARG A 524 -2.78 13.29 -9.06
C ARG A 524 -2.18 12.47 -10.19
N ASP A 525 -0.86 12.48 -10.35
CA ASP A 525 -0.15 11.68 -11.34
C ASP A 525 -0.26 10.18 -11.06
N LEU A 526 -0.25 9.78 -9.78
CA LEU A 526 -0.45 8.39 -9.36
C LEU A 526 -1.88 7.89 -9.64
N LEU A 527 -2.89 8.73 -9.43
CA LEU A 527 -4.30 8.37 -9.61
C LEU A 527 -4.75 8.44 -11.07
N THR A 528 -4.12 9.27 -11.90
CA THR A 528 -4.51 9.49 -13.31
C THR A 528 -4.64 8.21 -14.14
N PRO A 529 -3.71 7.23 -14.06
CA PRO A 529 -3.85 5.96 -14.78
C PRO A 529 -5.13 5.20 -14.43
N LEU A 530 -5.62 5.31 -13.20
CA LEU A 530 -6.79 4.58 -12.69
C LEU A 530 -8.12 5.07 -13.29
N PHE A 531 -8.16 6.27 -13.88
CA PHE A 531 -9.36 6.71 -14.61
C PHE A 531 -9.63 5.88 -15.87
N SER A 532 -8.57 5.37 -16.49
CA SER A 532 -8.63 4.59 -17.73
C SER A 532 -8.57 3.07 -17.49
N SER A 533 -8.31 2.65 -16.25
CA SER A 533 -8.18 1.23 -15.93
C SER A 533 -9.53 0.52 -15.92
N LYS A 534 -9.46 -0.80 -16.07
CA LYS A 534 -10.62 -1.70 -16.15
C LYS A 534 -10.49 -2.84 -15.14
N TYR A 535 -10.10 -2.52 -13.91
CA TYR A 535 -10.15 -3.51 -12.84
C TYR A 535 -11.60 -3.93 -12.63
N ILE A 536 -11.85 -5.23 -12.62
CA ILE A 536 -13.16 -5.85 -12.42
C ILE A 536 -12.96 -6.99 -11.42
N VAL A 537 -13.94 -7.19 -10.54
CA VAL A 537 -14.01 -8.37 -9.68
C VAL A 537 -14.99 -9.34 -10.32
N GLU A 538 -14.54 -10.57 -10.59
CA GLU A 538 -15.34 -11.60 -11.28
C GLU A 538 -16.59 -12.02 -10.48
N ALA A 539 -16.53 -11.91 -9.16
CA ALA A 539 -17.69 -11.88 -8.28
C ALA A 539 -17.29 -11.14 -7.00
N LEU A 540 -17.94 -10.03 -6.66
CA LEU A 540 -18.02 -9.66 -5.25
C LEU A 540 -18.84 -10.78 -4.65
N ASN A 541 -18.20 -11.81 -4.11
CA ASN A 541 -18.89 -12.94 -3.53
C ASN A 541 -19.98 -12.39 -2.62
N ASP A 542 -21.23 -12.81 -2.83
CA ASP A 542 -22.23 -12.80 -1.78
C ASP A 542 -21.71 -13.78 -0.73
N ASP A 543 -20.81 -13.30 0.12
CA ASP A 543 -20.35 -14.05 1.27
C ASP A 543 -21.60 -14.40 2.09
N GLN A 544 -21.72 -15.66 2.51
CA GLN A 544 -22.83 -16.06 3.36
C GLN A 544 -22.82 -15.16 4.60
N ALA A 545 -23.97 -14.54 4.91
CA ALA A 545 -24.13 -13.67 6.07
C ALA A 545 -23.54 -14.35 7.31
N VAL A 546 -22.43 -13.82 7.80
CA VAL A 546 -21.75 -14.37 8.98
C VAL A 546 -22.39 -13.73 10.19
N ASP A 547 -23.23 -14.49 10.90
CA ASP A 547 -23.83 -14.01 12.13
C ASP A 547 -22.80 -13.94 13.27
N PRO A 548 -22.72 -12.81 13.99
CA PRO A 548 -21.89 -12.69 15.19
C PRO A 548 -22.47 -13.49 16.37
N PRO A 549 -21.65 -13.87 17.37
CA PRO A 549 -20.28 -13.41 17.57
C PRO A 549 -19.24 -14.16 16.72
N ILE A 550 -18.44 -13.41 15.96
CA ILE A 550 -17.37 -13.93 15.12
C ILE A 550 -16.16 -14.30 15.98
N PHE A 551 -15.91 -13.53 17.04
CA PHE A 551 -14.79 -13.73 17.97
C PHE A 551 -14.81 -15.10 18.65
N SER A 552 -15.99 -15.59 19.05
CA SER A 552 -16.17 -16.87 19.74
C SER A 552 -16.04 -18.10 18.84
N ARG A 553 -15.85 -17.92 17.52
CA ARG A 553 -15.79 -19.04 16.58
C ARG A 553 -14.41 -19.69 16.59
N ASP A 554 -14.39 -21.02 16.56
CA ASP A 554 -13.17 -21.83 16.50
C ASP A 554 -12.47 -21.73 15.13
N ASP A 555 -13.20 -21.32 14.08
CA ASP A 555 -12.73 -21.15 12.71
C ASP A 555 -11.84 -19.91 12.49
N CYS A 556 -11.63 -19.09 13.54
CA CYS A 556 -10.85 -17.87 13.45
C CYS A 556 -9.42 -18.01 14.00
N PRO A 557 -8.40 -18.20 13.13
CA PRO A 557 -7.04 -18.50 13.56
C PRO A 557 -6.22 -17.25 13.93
N THR A 558 -6.57 -16.06 13.42
CA THR A 558 -5.73 -14.87 13.55
C THR A 558 -6.55 -13.59 13.76
N TYR A 559 -5.97 -12.63 14.48
CA TYR A 559 -6.54 -11.28 14.65
C TYR A 559 -6.87 -10.59 13.32
N GLY A 560 -5.99 -10.72 12.33
CA GLY A 560 -6.21 -10.16 11.00
C GLY A 560 -7.40 -10.78 10.28
N HIS A 561 -7.68 -12.07 10.49
CA HIS A 561 -8.86 -12.72 9.91
C HIS A 561 -10.15 -12.25 10.60
N TRP A 562 -10.19 -12.28 11.94
CA TRP A 562 -11.33 -11.78 12.73
C TRP A 562 -11.74 -10.37 12.31
N LEU A 563 -10.78 -9.45 12.25
CA LEU A 563 -11.02 -8.05 11.93
C LEU A 563 -11.61 -7.85 10.53
N ARG A 564 -11.16 -8.64 9.55
CA ARG A 564 -11.66 -8.58 8.17
C ARG A 564 -13.11 -9.04 8.08
N VAL A 565 -13.40 -10.19 8.68
CA VAL A 565 -14.75 -10.75 8.70
C VAL A 565 -15.71 -9.83 9.45
N TRP A 566 -15.26 -9.23 10.56
CA TRP A 566 -16.08 -8.29 11.32
C TRP A 566 -16.36 -6.98 10.56
N ALA A 567 -15.35 -6.39 9.89
CA ALA A 567 -15.56 -5.20 9.08
C ALA A 567 -16.45 -5.48 7.85
N GLU A 568 -16.27 -6.63 7.20
CA GLU A 568 -17.10 -7.05 6.06
C GLU A 568 -18.56 -7.30 6.47
N SER A 569 -18.81 -7.94 7.61
CA SER A 569 -20.17 -8.20 8.09
C SER A 569 -20.88 -6.91 8.51
N LEU A 570 -20.20 -5.99 9.20
CA LEU A 570 -20.81 -4.73 9.64
C LEU A 570 -21.24 -3.82 8.49
N LYS A 571 -20.53 -3.87 7.36
CA LYS A 571 -20.84 -3.09 6.15
C LYS A 571 -22.26 -3.35 5.63
N GLU A 572 -22.78 -4.56 5.78
CA GLU A 572 -24.12 -4.95 5.28
C GLU A 572 -25.25 -4.16 5.93
N TYR A 573 -25.03 -3.65 7.14
CA TYR A 573 -26.04 -2.92 7.93
C TYR A 573 -26.09 -1.41 7.65
N VAL A 574 -25.23 -0.90 6.76
CA VAL A 574 -25.22 0.51 6.34
C VAL A 574 -26.38 0.77 5.38
N THR A 575 -27.28 1.68 5.76
CA THR A 575 -28.49 2.04 5.00
C THR A 575 -28.26 3.21 4.05
N ASN A 576 -27.33 4.12 4.38
CA ASN A 576 -26.99 5.23 3.48
C ASN A 576 -26.44 4.67 2.15
N PRO A 577 -27.07 4.97 0.99
CA PRO A 577 -26.75 4.32 -0.28
C PRO A 577 -25.36 4.69 -0.82
N MET A 578 -24.88 5.90 -0.55
CA MET A 578 -23.56 6.36 -0.97
C MET A 578 -22.47 5.72 -0.10
N MET A 579 -22.65 5.72 1.23
CA MET A 579 -21.70 5.09 2.16
C MET A 579 -21.66 3.57 1.98
N HIS A 580 -22.80 2.93 1.75
CA HIS A 580 -22.87 1.51 1.43
C HIS A 580 -22.07 1.17 0.16
N LYS A 581 -22.22 1.95 -0.92
CA LYS A 581 -21.40 1.79 -2.14
C LYS A 581 -19.92 2.00 -1.87
N LEU A 582 -19.57 3.05 -1.12
CA LEU A 582 -18.17 3.36 -0.74
C LEU A 582 -17.53 2.17 -0.01
N PHE A 583 -18.18 1.66 1.03
CA PHE A 583 -17.67 0.53 1.79
C PHE A 583 -17.68 -0.77 0.98
N LYS A 584 -18.66 -0.96 0.09
CA LYS A 584 -18.69 -2.09 -0.86
C LYS A 584 -17.46 -2.09 -1.77
N TYR A 585 -17.05 -0.94 -2.30
CA TYR A 585 -15.83 -0.82 -3.11
C TYR A 585 -14.56 -1.02 -2.30
N CYS A 586 -14.57 -0.73 -0.99
CA CYS A 586 -13.45 -0.97 -0.08
C CYS A 586 -13.27 -2.45 0.30
N GLY A 587 -14.28 -3.30 0.16
CA GLY A 587 -14.26 -4.70 0.61
C GLY A 587 -13.05 -5.53 0.15
N PRO A 588 -12.68 -5.51 -1.14
CA PRO A 588 -11.47 -6.20 -1.61
C PRO A 588 -10.19 -5.76 -0.89
N VAL A 589 -10.09 -4.48 -0.48
CA VAL A 589 -8.94 -3.95 0.27
C VAL A 589 -8.97 -4.42 1.71
N ILE A 590 -10.14 -4.38 2.36
CA ILE A 590 -10.39 -4.92 3.71
C ILE A 590 -9.83 -6.34 3.79
N ASN A 591 -10.21 -7.19 2.84
CA ASN A 591 -9.77 -8.58 2.78
C ASN A 591 -8.26 -8.77 2.55
N SER A 592 -7.59 -7.79 1.93
CA SER A 592 -6.16 -7.87 1.60
C SER A 592 -5.23 -7.22 2.62
N ASP A 593 -5.67 -6.18 3.33
CA ASP A 593 -4.85 -5.39 4.26
C ASP A 593 -5.54 -5.22 5.62
N SER A 594 -4.92 -5.76 6.67
CA SER A 594 -5.49 -5.74 8.03
C SER A 594 -5.41 -4.37 8.72
N GLU A 595 -4.44 -3.53 8.33
CA GLU A 595 -4.32 -2.18 8.91
C GLU A 595 -5.45 -1.30 8.39
N PHE A 596 -5.77 -1.41 7.09
CA PHE A 596 -6.92 -0.76 6.49
C PHE A 596 -8.25 -1.29 7.04
N ALA A 597 -8.38 -2.61 7.23
CA ALA A 597 -9.56 -3.19 7.87
C ALA A 597 -9.80 -2.57 9.27
N ARG A 598 -8.72 -2.29 10.02
CA ARG A 598 -8.79 -1.61 11.32
C ARG A 598 -9.22 -0.15 11.17
N TYR A 599 -8.64 0.56 10.21
CA TYR A 599 -8.94 1.96 9.93
C TYR A 599 -10.40 2.17 9.51
N ILE A 600 -10.92 1.32 8.62
CA ILE A 600 -12.28 1.46 8.07
C ILE A 600 -13.37 0.93 8.99
N LEU A 601 -13.02 0.12 10.00
CA LEU A 601 -13.97 -0.36 11.00
C LEU A 601 -14.66 0.80 11.75
N ASP A 602 -13.87 1.80 12.16
CA ASP A 602 -14.35 2.99 12.87
C ASP A 602 -15.46 3.75 12.10
N PRO A 603 -15.26 4.17 10.82
CA PRO A 603 -16.30 4.84 10.04
C PRO A 603 -17.46 3.92 9.65
N ILE A 604 -17.27 2.61 9.46
CA ILE A 604 -18.37 1.66 9.22
C ILE A 604 -19.28 1.61 10.46
N ALA A 605 -18.71 1.36 11.63
CA ALA A 605 -19.46 1.28 12.89
C ALA A 605 -20.18 2.59 13.20
N LEU A 606 -19.52 3.74 12.98
CA LEU A 606 -20.15 5.05 13.12
C LEU A 606 -21.34 5.22 12.18
N GLN A 607 -21.21 4.82 10.91
CA GLN A 607 -22.31 4.93 9.95
C GLN A 607 -23.50 4.05 10.34
N VAL A 608 -23.27 2.81 10.79
CA VAL A 608 -24.33 1.91 11.28
C VAL A 608 -25.11 2.55 12.46
N ILE A 609 -24.40 3.23 13.37
CA ILE A 609 -25.01 3.93 14.51
C ILE A 609 -25.80 5.17 14.04
N ILE A 610 -25.26 5.95 13.11
CA ILE A 610 -25.94 7.14 12.55
C ILE A 610 -27.21 6.74 11.80
N ASP A 611 -27.16 5.65 11.05
CA ASP A 611 -28.28 5.12 10.28
C ASP A 611 -29.40 4.55 11.18
N GLY A 612 -29.12 4.32 12.47
CA GLY A 612 -30.10 3.81 13.44
C GLY A 612 -30.54 2.37 13.19
N ASN A 613 -29.72 1.56 12.50
CA ASN A 613 -30.05 0.17 12.20
C ASN A 613 -29.99 -0.68 13.48
N GLN A 614 -31.14 -1.15 13.96
CA GLN A 614 -31.24 -1.92 15.21
C GLN A 614 -30.52 -3.28 15.13
N ASP A 615 -30.57 -3.96 13.99
CA ASP A 615 -29.91 -5.26 13.82
C ASP A 615 -28.39 -5.09 13.80
N GLY A 616 -27.88 -4.15 12.99
CA GLY A 616 -26.45 -3.82 12.95
C GLY A 616 -25.89 -3.36 14.30
N THR A 617 -26.66 -2.55 15.04
CA THR A 617 -26.26 -2.10 16.39
C THR A 617 -26.24 -3.25 17.39
N SER A 618 -27.22 -4.15 17.34
CA SER A 618 -27.28 -5.34 18.21
C SER A 618 -26.12 -6.29 17.91
N LYS A 619 -25.78 -6.47 16.63
CA LYS A 619 -24.64 -7.28 16.16
C LYS A 619 -23.30 -6.68 16.57
N LEU A 620 -23.13 -5.36 16.43
CA LEU A 620 -21.96 -4.64 16.94
C LEU A 620 -21.80 -4.82 18.46
N GLN A 621 -22.89 -4.66 19.21
CA GLN A 621 -22.89 -4.83 20.66
C GLN A 621 -22.54 -6.26 21.06
N SER A 622 -23.15 -7.26 20.41
CA SER A 622 -22.91 -8.68 20.65
C SER A 622 -21.43 -9.07 20.49
N GLU A 623 -20.78 -8.58 19.43
CA GLU A 623 -19.35 -8.83 19.20
C GLU A 623 -18.49 -8.21 20.32
N ILE A 624 -18.81 -6.97 20.70
CA ILE A 624 -18.08 -6.25 21.77
C ILE A 624 -18.24 -6.97 23.11
N THR A 625 -19.46 -7.34 23.48
CA THR A 625 -19.73 -8.02 24.76
C THR A 625 -19.11 -9.41 24.79
N SER A 626 -19.22 -10.19 23.70
CA SER A 626 -18.62 -11.51 23.58
C SER A 626 -17.11 -11.50 23.83
N LEU A 627 -16.39 -10.55 23.21
CA LEU A 627 -14.95 -10.42 23.41
C LEU A 627 -14.63 -10.01 24.86
N LEU A 628 -15.33 -9.01 25.40
CA LEU A 628 -15.08 -8.53 26.76
C LEU A 628 -15.36 -9.60 27.82
N GLU A 629 -16.43 -10.38 27.66
CA GLU A 629 -16.78 -11.51 28.53
C GLU A 629 -15.70 -12.59 28.46
N THR A 630 -15.29 -12.99 27.25
CA THR A 630 -14.23 -14.00 27.06
C THR A 630 -12.90 -13.56 27.68
N VAL A 631 -12.54 -12.28 27.54
CA VAL A 631 -11.30 -11.73 28.16
C VAL A 631 -11.45 -11.60 29.67
N ALA A 632 -12.64 -11.29 30.19
CA ALA A 632 -12.90 -11.17 31.62
C ALA A 632 -12.97 -12.53 32.35
N ASP A 633 -13.54 -13.56 31.73
CA ASP A 633 -13.71 -14.89 32.32
C ASP A 633 -12.41 -15.69 32.35
N ASN A 634 -11.52 -15.50 31.38
CA ASN A 634 -10.17 -16.07 31.42
C ASN A 634 -9.34 -15.58 32.62
N ASN A 635 -9.62 -14.37 33.13
CA ASN A 635 -8.99 -13.88 34.36
C ASN A 635 -9.56 -14.53 35.65
N ARG A 636 -10.69 -15.26 35.56
CA ARG A 636 -11.36 -15.87 36.72
C ARG A 636 -10.97 -17.34 36.92
N SER A 637 -10.54 -18.05 35.87
CA SER A 637 -10.10 -19.45 35.96
C SER A 637 -8.66 -19.63 36.48
N ASP A 638 -7.81 -18.60 36.38
CA ASP A 638 -6.43 -18.61 36.89
C ASP A 638 -6.29 -17.86 38.23
N ARG A 639 -6.95 -18.36 39.29
CA ARG A 639 -6.43 -18.14 40.65
C ARG A 639 -5.35 -19.18 40.96
N CYS A 640 -4.24 -19.14 40.22
CA CYS A 640 -3.01 -19.82 40.63
C CYS A 640 -1.79 -19.05 40.12
N THR A 641 -1.16 -18.34 41.06
CA THR A 641 0.12 -17.62 41.00
C THR A 641 0.17 -16.35 40.12
N ASP A 642 0.61 -15.26 40.75
CA ASP A 642 1.04 -14.00 40.14
C ASP A 642 2.06 -14.26 39.01
N LYS A 643 1.56 -14.51 37.80
CA LYS A 643 2.38 -14.55 36.60
C LYS A 643 2.41 -13.16 36.02
N LEU A 644 3.49 -12.43 36.31
CA LEU A 644 3.78 -11.13 35.71
C LEU A 644 3.66 -11.19 34.17
N PRO A 645 3.37 -10.04 33.52
CA PRO A 645 3.35 -9.90 32.05
C PRO A 645 4.64 -10.32 31.32
N THR A 646 5.71 -10.65 32.05
CA THR A 646 7.02 -11.08 31.53
C THR A 646 7.04 -12.48 30.91
N GLU A 647 6.11 -13.39 31.21
CA GLU A 647 6.07 -14.70 30.52
C GLU A 647 5.67 -14.56 29.03
N PHE A 648 4.96 -13.50 28.65
CA PHE A 648 4.59 -13.19 27.25
C PHE A 648 5.80 -12.90 26.34
N LEU A 649 6.96 -12.56 26.91
CA LEU A 649 8.13 -12.13 26.14
C LEU A 649 9.14 -13.25 25.85
N PHE A 650 9.09 -14.40 26.54
CA PHE A 650 10.24 -15.33 26.55
C PHE A 650 9.94 -16.83 26.30
N TYR A 651 8.69 -17.27 26.17
CA TYR A 651 8.41 -18.67 25.84
C TYR A 651 7.70 -18.82 24.49
N ASN A 652 8.48 -19.21 23.47
CA ASN A 652 7.98 -19.98 22.34
C ASN A 652 7.98 -21.45 22.77
N ASP A 653 6.82 -22.01 23.11
CA ASP A 653 6.73 -23.44 23.39
C ASP A 653 6.90 -24.25 22.10
N THR A 654 8.14 -24.66 21.84
CA THR A 654 8.48 -25.82 21.03
C THR A 654 8.65 -27.01 21.98
N ASN A 655 7.58 -27.79 22.23
CA ASN A 655 7.66 -29.23 22.52
C ASN A 655 6.26 -29.86 22.63
N PRO A 656 5.85 -30.75 21.70
CA PRO A 656 4.64 -31.53 21.85
C PRO A 656 4.99 -32.90 22.43
N ALA A 657 5.01 -33.04 23.76
CA ALA A 657 4.99 -34.35 24.40
C ALA A 657 4.61 -34.26 25.89
N SER A 658 3.36 -34.58 26.21
CA SER A 658 2.93 -35.58 27.22
C SER A 658 1.56 -35.26 27.86
N ASN A 659 0.58 -36.07 27.43
CA ASN A 659 -0.55 -36.70 28.15
C ASN A 659 -1.44 -35.93 29.15
N ASN A 660 -2.72 -35.85 28.72
CA ASN A 660 -3.97 -36.27 29.40
C ASN A 660 -4.22 -35.86 30.87
N SER A 661 -5.20 -34.99 31.10
CA SER A 661 -6.60 -35.37 31.39
C SER A 661 -7.41 -34.21 31.98
N SER A 662 -8.60 -34.00 31.41
CA SER A 662 -9.85 -33.46 31.99
C SER A 662 -10.49 -32.40 31.10
N SER A 663 -11.59 -32.83 30.49
CA SER A 663 -12.54 -32.08 29.69
C SER A 663 -13.28 -31.01 30.51
N PHE A 664 -12.93 -29.76 30.32
CA PHE A 664 -13.85 -28.61 30.39
C PHE A 664 -13.46 -27.65 29.27
N LEU A 665 -14.43 -27.27 28.44
CA LEU A 665 -14.31 -26.41 27.26
C LEU A 665 -14.04 -24.95 27.65
N SER A 666 -12.88 -24.63 28.25
CA SER A 666 -12.40 -23.25 28.28
C SER A 666 -11.70 -22.98 26.96
N ALA A 667 -12.26 -22.09 26.12
CA ALA A 667 -11.61 -21.64 24.90
C ALA A 667 -10.17 -21.19 25.23
N SER A 668 -9.18 -21.87 24.65
CA SER A 668 -7.78 -21.62 24.94
C SER A 668 -7.43 -20.15 24.65
N TRP A 669 -6.73 -19.51 25.59
CA TRP A 669 -6.31 -18.11 25.44
C TRP A 669 -5.50 -17.96 24.14
N LYS A 670 -6.02 -17.19 23.18
CA LYS A 670 -5.30 -16.92 21.93
C LYS A 670 -4.37 -15.72 22.14
N SER A 671 -3.13 -15.83 21.66
CA SER A 671 -2.09 -14.80 21.80
C SER A 671 -2.47 -13.42 21.25
N TRP A 672 -3.52 -13.33 20.44
CA TRP A 672 -3.98 -12.11 19.80
C TRP A 672 -5.18 -11.44 20.48
N TYR A 673 -5.76 -12.02 21.55
CA TYR A 673 -6.86 -11.41 22.31
C TYR A 673 -6.57 -9.99 22.83
N PRO A 674 -5.36 -9.66 23.32
CA PRO A 674 -5.06 -8.30 23.73
C PRO A 674 -5.17 -7.27 22.58
N LEU A 675 -4.80 -7.65 21.35
CA LEU A 675 -4.93 -6.79 20.17
C LEU A 675 -6.40 -6.55 19.82
N ALA A 676 -7.24 -7.57 19.97
CA ALA A 676 -8.68 -7.45 19.74
C ALA A 676 -9.34 -6.52 20.78
N ALA A 677 -8.98 -6.66 22.05
CA ALA A 677 -9.44 -5.77 23.11
C ALA A 677 -9.01 -4.32 22.86
N GLN A 678 -7.75 -4.08 22.49
CA GLN A 678 -7.26 -2.74 22.12
C GLN A 678 -8.06 -2.14 20.96
N THR A 679 -8.47 -2.95 19.99
CA THR A 679 -9.29 -2.49 18.86
C THR A 679 -10.69 -2.07 19.28
N ILE A 680 -11.35 -2.85 20.15
CA ILE A 680 -12.64 -2.45 20.72
C ILE A 680 -12.53 -1.16 21.52
N PHE A 681 -11.55 -1.04 22.42
CA PHE A 681 -11.38 0.19 23.20
C PHE A 681 -11.10 1.38 22.30
N SER A 682 -10.27 1.22 21.25
CA SER A 682 -10.03 2.31 20.30
C SER A 682 -11.29 2.72 19.52
N LEU A 683 -12.14 1.75 19.18
CA LEU A 683 -13.43 2.03 18.54
C LEU A 683 -14.37 2.79 19.49
N LEU A 684 -14.47 2.37 20.75
CA LEU A 684 -15.28 3.05 21.76
C LEU A 684 -14.78 4.48 22.04
N ASP A 685 -13.47 4.67 22.09
CA ASP A 685 -12.85 5.99 22.24
C ASP A 685 -13.13 6.87 21.03
N PHE A 686 -13.05 6.32 19.81
CA PHE A 686 -13.41 7.01 18.57
C PHE A 686 -14.87 7.47 18.59
N LEU A 687 -15.81 6.56 18.88
CA LEU A 687 -17.24 6.86 18.96
C LEU A 687 -17.57 7.88 20.08
N SER A 688 -16.89 7.78 21.22
CA SER A 688 -17.04 8.71 22.33
C SER A 688 -16.50 10.10 21.99
N SER A 689 -15.32 10.17 21.36
CA SER A 689 -14.71 11.41 20.88
C SER A 689 -15.59 12.09 19.82
N TRP A 690 -16.13 11.27 18.91
CA TRP A 690 -17.09 11.72 17.92
C TRP A 690 -18.33 12.35 18.56
N HIS A 691 -18.96 11.65 19.49
CA HIS A 691 -20.16 12.14 20.19
C HIS A 691 -19.90 13.45 20.95
N ARG A 692 -18.77 13.53 21.66
CA ARG A 692 -18.35 14.76 22.37
C ARG A 692 -18.14 15.93 21.41
N SER A 693 -17.48 15.68 20.27
CA SER A 693 -17.24 16.70 19.25
C SER A 693 -18.56 17.19 18.65
N ARG A 694 -19.48 16.27 18.33
CA ARG A 694 -20.82 16.59 17.83
C ARG A 694 -21.63 17.43 18.82
N SER A 695 -21.56 17.11 20.11
CA SER A 695 -22.25 17.86 21.17
C SER A 695 -21.68 19.28 21.35
N ALA A 696 -20.35 19.42 21.31
CA ALA A 696 -19.68 20.71 21.37
C ALA A 696 -20.04 21.59 20.15
N ASP A 697 -20.00 21.01 18.95
CA ASP A 697 -20.37 21.68 17.71
C ASP A 697 -21.84 22.09 17.69
N TYR A 698 -22.75 21.21 18.11
CA TYR A 698 -24.17 21.53 18.27
C TYR A 698 -24.39 22.72 19.21
N THR A 699 -23.70 22.74 20.36
CA THR A 699 -23.79 23.86 21.32
C THR A 699 -23.37 25.19 20.69
N VAL A 700 -22.33 25.16 19.85
CA VAL A 700 -21.84 26.35 19.13
C VAL A 700 -22.77 26.76 18.00
N VAL A 701 -23.35 25.80 17.29
CA VAL A 701 -24.38 26.04 16.26
C VAL A 701 -25.61 26.70 16.89
N VAL A 702 -26.11 26.17 18.01
CA VAL A 702 -27.25 26.75 18.75
C VAL A 702 -26.92 28.17 19.22
N ALA A 703 -25.73 28.40 19.78
CA ALA A 703 -25.29 29.73 20.21
C ALA A 703 -25.16 30.71 19.02
N ALA A 704 -24.69 30.24 17.86
CA ALA A 704 -24.58 31.04 16.65
C ALA A 704 -25.95 31.40 16.06
N VAL A 705 -26.88 30.44 16.01
CA VAL A 705 -28.27 30.66 15.57
C VAL A 705 -28.96 31.66 16.50
N ALA A 706 -28.84 31.49 17.82
CA ALA A 706 -29.38 32.44 18.80
C ALA A 706 -28.82 33.85 18.61
N LYS A 707 -27.50 34.01 18.41
CA LYS A 707 -26.87 35.32 18.12
C LYS A 707 -27.30 35.92 16.80
N SER A 708 -27.55 35.10 15.76
CA SER A 708 -28.00 35.58 14.45
C SER A 708 -29.44 36.13 14.47
N SER A 709 -30.25 35.70 15.44
CA SER A 709 -31.61 36.19 15.67
C SER A 709 -31.64 37.51 16.46
N ASP A 710 -30.51 37.90 17.07
CA ASP A 710 -30.40 39.09 17.90
C ASP A 710 -30.03 40.31 17.03
N ARG A 711 -30.83 41.38 17.07
CA ARG A 711 -30.73 42.54 16.15
C ARG A 711 -29.56 43.51 16.44
N ARG A 712 -28.67 43.20 17.40
CA ARG A 712 -27.60 44.11 17.82
C ARG A 712 -26.33 43.91 17.00
N SER A 713 -25.87 45.01 16.40
CA SER A 713 -24.79 45.09 15.41
C SER A 713 -23.40 45.18 16.04
N ASP A 714 -23.00 44.20 16.85
CA ASP A 714 -21.61 44.16 17.35
C ASP A 714 -20.85 43.01 16.69
N GLY A 715 -20.11 43.34 15.62
CA GLY A 715 -18.88 42.71 15.11
C GLY A 715 -18.78 41.18 14.92
N ALA A 716 -19.78 40.39 15.28
CA ALA A 716 -19.71 38.94 15.34
C ALA A 716 -20.10 38.31 14.00
N PHE A 717 -19.43 37.19 13.70
CA PHE A 717 -19.59 36.33 12.52
C PHE A 717 -21.03 36.30 11.96
N LYS A 718 -21.22 36.85 10.75
CA LYS A 718 -22.48 36.76 9.99
C LYS A 718 -22.38 35.60 8.99
N PRO A 719 -23.01 34.44 9.24
CA PRO A 719 -23.02 33.33 8.30
C PRO A 719 -23.74 33.73 7.00
N THR A 720 -23.24 33.27 5.84
CA THR A 720 -23.94 33.39 4.55
C THR A 720 -25.30 32.70 4.58
N GLU A 721 -26.24 33.09 3.72
CA GLU A 721 -27.60 32.48 3.68
C GLU A 721 -27.56 30.95 3.47
N GLU A 722 -26.59 30.44 2.71
CA GLU A 722 -26.35 29.00 2.54
C GLU A 722 -25.85 28.33 3.84
N GLN A 723 -24.97 29.02 4.59
CA GLN A 723 -24.49 28.55 5.89
C GLN A 723 -25.59 28.59 6.94
N LYS A 724 -26.48 29.59 6.92
CA LYS A 724 -27.66 29.64 7.79
C LYS A 724 -28.61 28.46 7.53
N GLY A 725 -28.87 28.14 6.26
CA GLY A 725 -29.68 26.97 5.90
C GLY A 725 -29.11 25.66 6.43
N ARG A 726 -27.78 25.47 6.31
CA ARG A 726 -27.09 24.28 6.85
C ARG A 726 -27.05 24.25 8.38
N LEU A 727 -26.90 25.40 9.04
CA LEU A 727 -26.92 25.47 10.51
C LEU A 727 -28.30 25.12 11.07
N LEU A 728 -29.37 25.49 10.38
CA LEU A 728 -30.74 25.08 10.73
C LEU A 728 -30.98 23.58 10.50
N GLN A 729 -30.41 22.99 9.44
CA GLN A 729 -30.44 21.53 9.21
C GLN A 729 -29.62 20.74 10.25
N LEU A 730 -28.52 21.31 10.76
CA LEU A 730 -27.69 20.69 11.81
C LEU A 730 -28.27 20.85 13.22
N HIS A 731 -29.22 21.77 13.40
CA HIS A 731 -29.95 22.00 14.66
C HIS A 731 -31.16 21.06 14.81
N MET A 732 -31.80 20.68 13.70
CA MET A 732 -32.84 19.63 13.65
C MET A 732 -32.21 18.25 13.75
#